data_AF-A0A2E9IIB2-F1
#
_entry.id   AF-A0A2E9IIB2-F1
#
_cell.length_a   1.000
_cell.length_b   1.000
_cell.length_c   1.000
_cell.angle_alpha   90.00
_cell.angle_beta   90.00
_cell.angle_gamma   90.00
#
_symmetry.space_group_name_H-M   'P 1'
#
loop_
_entity.id
_entity.type
_entity.pdbx_description
1 polymer ?
#
loop_
_entity_poly.entity_id
_entity_poly.type
_entity_poly.pdbx_seq_one_letter_code
_entity_poly.pdbx_strand_id
1 'polypeptide(L)'
;MPIFNPGSQAFTGDDLGLPTANTTLEFFWHALSENARYLIVIDRSATVSGNKLYYVFYYNPTTDTFIDHTPATQTDSEIPADVRAYLTYQASGDPLKLVAQGQNVVFLNPNVHAGYTSKKVTLAVGDFLDSGTGAAALTSGQEGDYYLQIGFDGKVIGDGSDASNTYKQDLKGAKEEYKTAIKVDPGAIAILWDQYSSYARGTQVLVVPGTADLTGSVGTSNDNGIEATEDDINTGTYVGKVQKSYILQAVTSIEANENIAKKAKWTVIATDASNFGTATSSLTLPALDTDRTPKQIEVKDWEYADSSKPQLGQSLPTFNDLTIPPLQIDVTDGNNGAEDMLVALYGLTKNAAANLPLTNSADGKVYYIQTGFQGQAPGYYLAKSTTSPHFLKVRTPDEYSVFDNKRMPITFEFTGINSSGVSQWEFKLLNWEHRTSGTEKNLNPGPTPFKEGKQSKIATIAYFRNRLFMSSGDVIFSSRDGDFTDLWIEDPGLVVDSDPIDVAASANKFTPITSMVPFSDYMFVNTNADTQYELMGSENQITPFTASLQPMTFYSTAPLVDPLTLGNNIFFYDAERLYLYLGRGGSLSTAQELSSHCAKYLPKNYGATAVAAAQDTLLAVDADNPTDVYLYTTKYRGNQIAQNAFYKYIFEDVSVMSMQSWDNYVYMVMKTSGDEYRIERQLMRNDPNNIPRLDKKQKLTITLGDTLGTSRDGVNGVYNADVNETTVRIPYKMDASKSYEFVDVNGGIYTIKTITPSTNHTDIVVKGDHFQADQQLLAGGNYYIGRKFTMMAQLSTQFVRGRDNNPMEGILNLASMVTRHYNTGDYDIVVQRRGRPTSSVVTDYKANSKDLLNYTTTFAAPQVDTFNNSSLDISNIEYQGELVSKIMGYSDKVEIYILSDYMTPLNITNIEIKGKFKQTYSSVL
;
A
#
# COMPACT_ATOMS: atom_id res chain seq x y z
N MET A 1 19.08 -24.54 -19.91
CA MET A 1 19.16 -26.01 -20.11
C MET A 1 20.52 -26.35 -20.69
N PRO A 2 21.06 -27.57 -20.51
CA PRO A 2 20.65 -28.68 -19.61
C PRO A 2 21.33 -28.54 -18.22
N ILE A 3 21.30 -29.46 -17.23
CA ILE A 3 20.32 -30.47 -16.79
C ILE A 3 20.49 -30.62 -15.26
N PHE A 4 19.41 -30.83 -14.50
CA PHE A 4 19.44 -31.21 -13.07
C PHE A 4 18.24 -32.12 -12.74
N ASN A 5 18.47 -33.33 -12.23
CA ASN A 5 17.65 -34.15 -11.31
C ASN A 5 18.18 -35.62 -11.29
N PRO A 6 17.86 -36.51 -10.31
CA PRO A 6 16.70 -36.47 -9.41
C PRO A 6 16.98 -36.59 -7.89
N GLY A 7 16.16 -35.88 -7.09
CA GLY A 7 15.92 -36.24 -5.68
C GLY A 7 16.36 -35.19 -4.66
N SER A 8 15.58 -34.11 -4.56
CA SER A 8 15.74 -32.98 -3.64
C SER A 8 17.17 -32.44 -3.54
N GLN A 9 17.51 -31.51 -4.44
CA GLN A 9 18.47 -30.47 -4.08
C GLN A 9 17.80 -29.65 -2.98
N ALA A 10 18.19 -29.89 -1.72
CA ALA A 10 17.60 -29.18 -0.60
C ALA A 10 18.06 -27.71 -0.70
N PHE A 11 17.17 -26.83 -1.15
CA PHE A 11 17.37 -25.38 -1.25
C PHE A 11 18.29 -24.86 -0.14
N THR A 12 19.49 -24.48 -0.55
CA THR A 12 20.65 -24.20 0.32
C THR A 12 20.66 -22.77 0.86
N GLY A 13 19.62 -22.03 0.50
CA GLY A 13 19.59 -20.60 0.44
C GLY A 13 20.35 -20.03 -0.76
N ASP A 14 19.73 -19.04 -1.39
CA ASP A 14 20.31 -18.26 -2.49
C ASP A 14 20.72 -16.88 -1.94
N ASP A 15 21.94 -16.44 -2.27
CA ASP A 15 22.35 -15.04 -2.13
C ASP A 15 21.58 -14.21 -3.15
N LEU A 16 20.94 -13.14 -2.68
CA LEU A 16 20.10 -12.29 -3.50
C LEU A 16 20.90 -11.25 -4.30
N GLY A 17 22.19 -11.08 -4.01
CA GLY A 17 23.03 -10.06 -4.67
C GLY A 17 22.55 -8.62 -4.44
N LEU A 18 21.78 -8.41 -3.35
CA LEU A 18 21.24 -7.11 -2.98
C LEU A 18 22.34 -6.16 -2.50
N PRO A 19 22.16 -4.83 -2.66
CA PRO A 19 23.13 -3.86 -2.18
C PRO A 19 23.28 -3.96 -0.66
N THR A 20 24.53 -3.89 -0.20
CA THR A 20 24.91 -4.17 1.20
C THR A 20 25.21 -2.91 2.03
N ALA A 21 25.42 -1.76 1.39
CA ALA A 21 25.92 -0.53 2.02
C ALA A 21 24.85 0.57 2.14
N ASN A 22 24.45 0.90 3.37
CA ASN A 22 23.55 2.02 3.70
C ASN A 22 22.18 2.05 2.99
N THR A 23 21.71 0.90 2.50
CA THR A 23 20.43 0.78 1.80
C THR A 23 19.29 0.39 2.75
N THR A 24 18.14 1.03 2.59
CA THR A 24 16.91 0.68 3.33
C THR A 24 16.05 -0.23 2.48
N LEU A 25 16.20 -1.54 2.67
CA LEU A 25 15.49 -2.57 1.91
C LEU A 25 14.24 -3.03 2.66
N GLU A 26 13.09 -3.05 1.98
CA GLU A 26 11.84 -3.61 2.46
C GLU A 26 11.43 -4.83 1.63
N PHE A 27 10.89 -5.87 2.28
CA PHE A 27 10.73 -7.21 1.72
C PHE A 27 9.26 -7.65 1.72
N PHE A 28 8.70 -7.85 0.53
CA PHE A 28 7.30 -8.17 0.32
C PHE A 28 7.14 -9.52 -0.37
N TRP A 29 6.35 -10.41 0.25
CA TRP A 29 6.04 -11.71 -0.31
C TRP A 29 4.71 -11.67 -1.04
N HIS A 30 4.70 -12.12 -2.30
CA HIS A 30 3.50 -12.11 -3.14
C HIS A 30 3.34 -13.44 -3.87
N ALA A 31 2.10 -13.87 -4.11
CA ALA A 31 1.80 -15.09 -4.85
C ALA A 31 0.60 -14.87 -5.78
N LEU A 32 0.83 -15.08 -7.08
CA LEU A 32 -0.22 -15.09 -8.12
C LEU A 32 -0.95 -16.44 -8.17
N SER A 33 -0.25 -17.52 -7.77
CA SER A 33 -0.81 -18.86 -7.62
C SER A 33 0.13 -19.73 -6.77
N GLU A 34 -0.28 -20.96 -6.45
CA GLU A 34 0.58 -21.93 -5.76
C GLU A 34 1.92 -22.17 -6.47
N ASN A 35 1.97 -22.04 -7.81
CA ASN A 35 3.19 -22.24 -8.62
C ASN A 35 3.89 -20.93 -9.03
N ALA A 36 3.33 -19.77 -8.65
CA ALA A 36 3.81 -18.45 -9.05
C ALA A 36 3.98 -17.57 -7.80
N ARG A 37 5.11 -17.76 -7.11
CA ARG A 37 5.47 -17.10 -5.84
C ARG A 37 6.68 -16.20 -6.08
N TYR A 38 6.66 -15.01 -5.47
CA TYR A 38 7.64 -13.96 -5.68
C TYR A 38 8.05 -13.34 -4.34
N LEU A 39 9.33 -13.01 -4.21
CA LEU A 39 9.82 -12.00 -3.27
C LEU A 39 10.07 -10.71 -4.06
N ILE A 40 9.39 -9.64 -3.68
CA ILE A 40 9.59 -8.29 -4.19
C ILE A 40 10.37 -7.52 -3.12
N VAL A 41 11.50 -6.92 -3.48
CA VAL A 41 12.32 -6.10 -2.58
C VAL A 41 12.32 -4.67 -3.09
N ILE A 42 12.02 -3.69 -2.22
CA ILE A 42 12.07 -2.27 -2.56
C ILE A 42 13.25 -1.63 -1.84
N ASP A 43 14.13 -0.95 -2.58
CA ASP A 43 15.22 -0.15 -2.02
C ASP A 43 14.78 1.31 -1.88
N ARG A 44 14.39 1.70 -0.66
CA ARG A 44 13.95 3.08 -0.37
C ARG A 44 15.09 4.09 -0.37
N SER A 45 16.36 3.66 -0.49
CA SER A 45 17.51 4.54 -0.68
C SER A 45 17.79 4.88 -2.15
N ALA A 46 17.18 4.19 -3.10
CA ALA A 46 17.40 4.34 -4.54
C ALA A 46 16.68 5.58 -5.14
N THR A 47 17.02 6.78 -4.65
CA THR A 47 16.41 8.07 -5.05
C THR A 47 16.78 8.54 -6.46
N VAL A 48 17.87 8.05 -7.03
CA VAL A 48 18.43 8.50 -8.32
C VAL A 48 18.05 7.56 -9.46
N SER A 49 17.74 8.13 -10.64
CA SER A 49 17.51 7.40 -11.89
C SER A 49 18.66 6.45 -12.23
N GLY A 50 18.34 5.26 -12.73
CA GLY A 50 19.33 4.22 -13.07
C GLY A 50 19.75 3.35 -11.87
N ASN A 51 19.57 3.80 -10.63
CA ASN A 51 19.67 2.89 -9.48
C ASN A 51 18.46 1.95 -9.48
N LYS A 52 18.69 0.65 -9.24
CA LYS A 52 17.61 -0.34 -9.07
C LYS A 52 16.77 0.02 -7.85
N LEU A 53 15.53 0.43 -8.09
CA LEU A 53 14.52 0.74 -7.07
C LEU A 53 13.89 -0.52 -6.50
N TYR A 54 13.73 -1.55 -7.32
CA TYR A 54 13.11 -2.79 -6.91
C TYR A 54 13.83 -4.02 -7.46
N TYR A 55 13.65 -5.15 -6.79
CA TYR A 55 14.16 -6.46 -7.18
C TYR A 55 13.01 -7.46 -7.12
N VAL A 56 12.97 -8.42 -8.04
CA VAL A 56 11.94 -9.45 -8.10
C VAL A 56 12.60 -10.81 -8.21
N PHE A 57 12.41 -11.65 -7.21
CA PHE A 57 12.90 -13.03 -7.19
C PHE A 57 11.74 -13.99 -7.34
N TYR A 58 11.71 -14.75 -8.43
CA TYR A 58 10.70 -15.79 -8.68
C TYR A 58 11.13 -17.11 -8.04
N TYR A 59 10.27 -17.71 -7.22
CA TYR A 59 10.49 -19.05 -6.71
C TYR A 59 10.04 -20.10 -7.74
N ASN A 60 10.99 -20.88 -8.26
CA ASN A 60 10.71 -21.96 -9.19
C ASN A 60 10.43 -23.28 -8.43
N PRO A 61 9.19 -23.79 -8.43
CA PRO A 61 8.84 -25.00 -7.67
C PRO A 61 9.41 -26.30 -8.27
N THR A 62 9.94 -26.27 -9.50
CA THR A 62 10.52 -27.44 -10.17
C THR A 62 11.99 -27.64 -9.82
N THR A 63 12.76 -26.55 -9.74
CA THR A 63 14.18 -26.58 -9.35
C THR A 63 14.40 -26.32 -7.87
N ASP A 64 13.38 -25.82 -7.16
CA ASP A 64 13.41 -25.52 -5.73
C ASP A 64 14.46 -24.43 -5.40
N THR A 65 14.43 -23.34 -6.18
CA THR A 65 15.39 -22.21 -6.15
C THR A 65 14.71 -20.88 -6.43
N PHE A 66 15.29 -19.78 -5.97
CA PHE A 66 14.89 -18.44 -6.41
C PHE A 66 15.68 -18.04 -7.67
N ILE A 67 15.02 -17.35 -8.58
CA ILE A 67 15.58 -16.87 -9.83
C ILE A 67 15.40 -15.36 -9.88
N ASP A 68 16.49 -14.62 -10.10
CA ASP A 68 16.42 -13.17 -10.28
C ASP A 68 15.67 -12.84 -11.58
N HIS A 69 14.51 -12.23 -11.43
CA HIS A 69 13.66 -11.69 -12.50
C HIS A 69 13.69 -10.15 -12.52
N THR A 70 14.60 -9.52 -11.77
CA THR A 70 14.77 -8.07 -11.73
C THR A 70 15.17 -7.54 -13.12
N PRO A 71 14.52 -6.48 -13.63
CA PRO A 71 14.96 -5.83 -14.86
C PRO A 71 16.41 -5.35 -14.78
N ALA A 72 17.14 -5.49 -15.90
CA ALA A 72 18.54 -5.09 -15.98
C ALA A 72 18.73 -3.56 -15.83
N THR A 73 17.73 -2.79 -16.28
CA THR A 73 17.67 -1.32 -16.24
C THR A 73 16.42 -0.84 -15.52
N GLN A 74 16.54 0.30 -14.83
CA GLN A 74 15.44 0.97 -14.11
C GLN A 74 15.63 2.49 -14.22
N THR A 75 15.45 2.99 -15.44
CA THR A 75 15.55 4.40 -15.85
C THR A 75 14.21 5.14 -15.68
N ASP A 76 14.21 6.47 -15.81
CA ASP A 76 12.97 7.27 -15.68
C ASP A 76 11.92 6.99 -16.77
N SER A 77 12.31 6.34 -17.88
CA SER A 77 11.38 5.84 -18.91
C SER A 77 10.70 4.51 -18.55
N GLU A 78 11.25 3.77 -17.59
CA GLU A 78 10.72 2.48 -17.11
C GLU A 78 10.01 2.64 -15.74
N ILE A 79 10.49 3.57 -14.92
CA ILE A 79 9.91 3.93 -13.62
C ILE A 79 9.74 5.45 -13.58
N PRO A 80 8.51 5.99 -13.57
CA PRO A 80 8.30 7.43 -13.49
C PRO A 80 9.00 8.06 -12.29
N ALA A 81 9.67 9.21 -12.47
CA ALA A 81 10.39 9.88 -11.39
C ALA A 81 9.51 10.17 -10.15
N ASP A 82 8.22 10.45 -10.36
CA ASP A 82 7.22 10.63 -9.29
C ASP A 82 6.98 9.35 -8.47
N VAL A 83 6.96 8.17 -9.11
CA VAL A 83 6.86 6.85 -8.45
C VAL A 83 8.08 6.62 -7.56
N ARG A 84 9.28 6.88 -8.11
CA ARG A 84 10.54 6.74 -7.36
C ARG A 84 10.56 7.67 -6.16
N ALA A 85 10.14 8.93 -6.32
CA ALA A 85 10.02 9.88 -5.23
C ALA A 85 9.01 9.44 -4.17
N TYR A 86 7.84 8.91 -4.56
CA TYR A 86 6.82 8.40 -3.65
C TYR A 86 7.33 7.24 -2.78
N LEU A 87 7.97 6.22 -3.37
CA LEU A 87 8.47 5.05 -2.65
C LEU A 87 9.68 5.36 -1.75
N THR A 88 10.57 6.25 -2.19
CA THR A 88 11.78 6.63 -1.43
C THR A 88 11.54 7.73 -0.40
N TYR A 89 10.38 8.41 -0.43
CA TYR A 89 10.05 9.47 0.53
C TYR A 89 10.07 8.95 1.98
N GLN A 90 10.83 9.65 2.83
CA GLN A 90 11.08 9.30 4.24
C GLN A 90 11.41 7.81 4.43
N ALA A 91 12.47 7.34 3.75
CA ALA A 91 12.94 5.95 3.81
C ALA A 91 13.11 5.37 5.23
N SER A 92 13.49 6.20 6.22
CA SER A 92 13.64 5.80 7.62
C SER A 92 12.37 5.98 8.48
N GLY A 93 11.21 6.23 7.86
CA GLY A 93 9.92 6.38 8.53
C GLY A 93 9.17 5.06 8.67
N ASP A 94 7.84 5.13 8.67
CA ASP A 94 6.98 3.94 8.70
C ASP A 94 7.19 3.07 7.44
N PRO A 95 7.11 1.73 7.53
CA PRO A 95 7.31 0.83 6.40
C PRO A 95 6.18 0.95 5.38
N LEU A 96 6.45 0.63 4.10
CA LEU A 96 5.42 0.61 3.07
C LEU A 96 4.38 -0.48 3.38
N LYS A 97 3.12 -0.19 3.08
CA LYS A 97 2.01 -1.15 3.19
C LYS A 97 1.63 -1.65 1.79
N LEU A 98 1.26 -2.93 1.72
CA LEU A 98 1.00 -3.66 0.48
C LEU A 98 -0.30 -4.42 0.58
N VAL A 99 -1.11 -4.39 -0.50
CA VAL A 99 -2.27 -5.25 -0.66
C VAL A 99 -2.32 -5.85 -2.06
N ALA A 100 -2.71 -7.12 -2.16
CA ALA A 100 -2.88 -7.80 -3.44
C ALA A 100 -4.29 -7.55 -4.00
N GLN A 101 -4.36 -7.26 -5.30
CA GLN A 101 -5.57 -7.02 -6.08
C GLN A 101 -5.56 -7.95 -7.30
N GLY A 102 -5.98 -9.20 -7.10
CA GLY A 102 -5.90 -10.23 -8.14
C GLY A 102 -4.45 -10.52 -8.52
N GLN A 103 -4.02 -10.10 -9.71
CA GLN A 103 -2.63 -10.22 -10.18
C GLN A 103 -1.78 -8.97 -9.90
N ASN A 104 -2.41 -7.85 -9.58
CA ASN A 104 -1.74 -6.58 -9.36
C ASN A 104 -1.56 -6.34 -7.86
N VAL A 105 -0.68 -5.39 -7.52
CA VAL A 105 -0.31 -5.08 -6.15
C VAL A 105 -0.39 -3.58 -5.94
N VAL A 106 -1.07 -3.12 -4.88
CA VAL A 106 -1.13 -1.69 -4.53
C VAL A 106 -0.18 -1.43 -3.36
N PHE A 107 0.68 -0.42 -3.53
CA PHE A 107 1.64 0.06 -2.53
C PHE A 107 1.20 1.41 -1.97
N LEU A 108 1.23 1.52 -0.64
CA LEU A 108 1.04 2.75 0.12
C LEU A 108 2.36 3.10 0.83
N ASN A 109 2.81 4.35 0.71
CA ASN A 109 3.76 4.94 1.63
C ASN A 109 3.01 5.74 2.73
N PRO A 110 2.89 5.21 3.97
CA PRO A 110 2.13 5.89 5.03
C PRO A 110 2.78 7.19 5.52
N ASN A 111 4.01 7.50 5.11
CA ASN A 111 4.68 8.75 5.43
C ASN A 111 4.18 9.94 4.59
N VAL A 112 3.56 9.69 3.44
CA VAL A 112 3.09 10.71 2.49
C VAL A 112 1.72 11.25 2.89
N HIS A 113 1.54 12.56 2.79
CA HIS A 113 0.23 13.21 2.97
C HIS A 113 -0.54 13.19 1.64
N ALA A 114 -1.57 12.36 1.60
CA ALA A 114 -2.50 12.23 0.48
C ALA A 114 -3.57 13.33 0.52
N GLY A 115 -4.27 13.50 -0.61
CA GLY A 115 -5.36 14.45 -0.76
C GLY A 115 -5.39 15.11 -2.15
N TYR A 116 -5.96 16.32 -2.21
CA TYR A 116 -6.14 17.09 -3.44
C TYR A 116 -4.83 17.67 -4.00
N THR A 117 -4.72 17.76 -5.33
CA THR A 117 -3.49 18.19 -6.06
C THR A 117 -2.95 19.56 -5.65
N SER A 118 -3.83 20.53 -5.37
CA SER A 118 -3.45 21.91 -5.05
C SER A 118 -4.11 22.44 -3.79
N LYS A 119 -3.44 23.35 -3.08
CA LYS A 119 -4.00 24.11 -1.96
C LYS A 119 -4.17 25.58 -2.36
N LYS A 120 -5.30 26.17 -1.99
CA LYS A 120 -5.56 27.61 -2.16
C LYS A 120 -4.79 28.42 -1.11
N VAL A 121 -3.99 29.39 -1.55
CA VAL A 121 -3.17 30.29 -0.69
C VAL A 121 -3.21 31.71 -1.27
N THR A 122 -3.37 32.70 -0.41
CA THR A 122 -3.28 34.11 -0.79
C THR A 122 -1.81 34.55 -0.78
N LEU A 123 -1.29 35.01 -1.92
CA LEU A 123 0.09 35.51 -2.07
C LEU A 123 0.13 37.05 -2.12
N ALA A 124 1.24 37.62 -1.65
CA ALA A 124 1.44 39.07 -1.52
C ALA A 124 2.50 39.60 -2.50
N VAL A 125 2.61 40.93 -2.61
CA VAL A 125 3.67 41.60 -3.39
C VAL A 125 5.04 41.15 -2.88
N GLY A 126 5.90 40.68 -3.78
CA GLY A 126 7.24 40.20 -3.47
C GLY A 126 7.37 38.69 -3.24
N ASP A 127 6.26 37.95 -3.13
CA ASP A 127 6.30 36.49 -3.27
C ASP A 127 6.59 36.11 -4.72
N PHE A 128 7.33 35.03 -4.94
CA PHE A 128 7.69 34.55 -6.27
C PHE A 128 6.77 33.40 -6.68
N LEU A 129 6.16 33.52 -7.86
CA LEU A 129 5.33 32.47 -8.45
C LEU A 129 6.04 31.88 -9.68
N ASP A 130 6.29 30.57 -9.64
CA ASP A 130 6.72 29.77 -10.79
C ASP A 130 5.48 29.17 -11.46
N SER A 131 5.15 29.69 -12.63
CA SER A 131 4.08 29.24 -13.51
C SER A 131 4.53 28.20 -14.54
N GLY A 132 5.74 27.64 -14.38
CA GLY A 132 6.36 26.69 -15.31
C GLY A 132 7.22 27.34 -16.40
N THR A 133 7.18 28.67 -16.53
CA THR A 133 8.12 29.46 -17.36
C THR A 133 9.25 30.09 -16.53
N GLY A 134 9.33 29.78 -15.24
CA GLY A 134 10.27 30.38 -14.29
C GLY A 134 9.60 31.25 -13.24
N ALA A 135 10.25 31.40 -12.10
CA ALA A 135 9.75 32.16 -10.95
C ALA A 135 9.84 33.67 -11.18
N ALA A 136 8.73 34.39 -11.01
CA ALA A 136 8.66 35.85 -11.05
C ALA A 136 8.03 36.40 -9.77
N ALA A 137 8.57 37.50 -9.25
CA ALA A 137 7.99 38.20 -8.10
C ALA A 137 6.65 38.86 -8.48
N LEU A 138 5.63 38.67 -7.66
CA LEU A 138 4.34 39.33 -7.81
C LEU A 138 4.50 40.84 -7.59
N THR A 139 4.01 41.61 -8.57
CA THR A 139 3.95 43.08 -8.51
C THR A 139 2.57 43.56 -8.03
N SER A 140 2.43 44.86 -7.75
CA SER A 140 1.16 45.41 -7.25
C SER A 140 0.02 45.18 -8.25
N GLY A 141 -1.10 44.66 -7.77
CA GLY A 141 -2.24 44.22 -8.60
C GLY A 141 -2.14 42.78 -9.09
N GLN A 142 -1.09 42.04 -8.72
CA GLN A 142 -0.98 40.58 -8.87
C GLN A 142 -1.09 39.83 -7.53
N GLU A 143 -1.39 40.54 -6.44
CA GLU A 143 -1.76 39.93 -5.17
C GLU A 143 -3.09 39.18 -5.30
N GLY A 144 -3.24 38.05 -4.62
CA GLY A 144 -4.50 37.31 -4.65
C GLY A 144 -4.38 35.84 -4.31
N ASP A 145 -5.48 35.12 -4.54
CA ASP A 145 -5.59 33.70 -4.25
C ASP A 145 -5.04 32.85 -5.41
N TYR A 146 -4.01 32.07 -5.13
CA TYR A 146 -3.41 31.12 -6.05
C TYR A 146 -3.61 29.67 -5.58
N TYR A 147 -3.79 28.76 -6.54
CA TYR A 147 -3.76 27.33 -6.30
C TYR A 147 -2.33 26.84 -6.49
N LEU A 148 -1.73 26.36 -5.40
CA LEU A 148 -0.31 26.03 -5.33
C LEU A 148 -0.09 24.54 -5.13
N GLN A 149 0.97 24.02 -5.73
CA GLN A 149 1.33 22.61 -5.68
C GLN A 149 1.73 22.18 -4.26
N ILE A 150 1.27 21.01 -3.84
CA ILE A 150 1.54 20.43 -2.51
C ILE A 150 2.67 19.39 -2.60
N GLY A 151 3.56 19.38 -1.61
CA GLY A 151 4.62 18.38 -1.45
C GLY A 151 4.15 17.11 -0.72
N PHE A 152 5.03 16.10 -0.65
CA PHE A 152 4.77 14.85 0.08
C PHE A 152 4.56 15.04 1.59
N ASP A 153 5.02 16.16 2.14
CA ASP A 153 4.82 16.58 3.53
C ASP A 153 3.45 17.25 3.79
N GLY A 154 2.61 17.39 2.76
CA GLY A 154 1.29 18.03 2.86
C GLY A 154 1.32 19.56 2.92
N LYS A 155 2.51 20.18 2.81
CA LYS A 155 2.68 21.62 2.73
C LYS A 155 2.75 22.09 1.27
N VAL A 156 2.63 23.38 1.07
CA VAL A 156 2.84 23.97 -0.25
C VAL A 156 4.34 23.99 -0.57
N ILE A 157 4.69 23.67 -1.81
CA ILE A 157 6.07 23.81 -2.28
C ILE A 157 6.43 25.29 -2.27
N GLY A 158 7.32 25.69 -1.34
CA GLY A 158 7.69 27.09 -1.07
C GLY A 158 7.32 27.59 0.34
N ASP A 159 6.63 26.80 1.17
CA ASP A 159 6.11 27.16 2.50
C ASP A 159 7.17 27.26 3.63
N GLY A 160 8.30 27.94 3.36
CA GLY A 160 9.19 28.49 4.39
C GLY A 160 10.28 27.58 4.98
N SER A 161 10.72 26.51 4.31
CA SER A 161 11.95 25.79 4.69
C SER A 161 13.19 26.19 3.88
N ASP A 162 13.00 26.78 2.70
CA ASP A 162 14.05 27.42 1.91
C ASP A 162 13.89 28.95 1.94
N ALA A 163 15.00 29.68 1.88
CA ALA A 163 15.02 31.15 1.97
C ALA A 163 14.49 31.88 0.71
N SER A 164 13.93 31.15 -0.25
CA SER A 164 13.24 31.67 -1.42
C SER A 164 11.73 31.49 -1.26
N ASN A 165 10.98 32.59 -1.16
CA ASN A 165 9.50 32.61 -1.19
C ASN A 165 8.98 32.24 -2.60
N THR A 166 9.37 31.08 -3.12
CA THR A 166 9.10 30.64 -4.49
C THR A 166 8.09 29.50 -4.47
N TYR A 167 6.88 29.81 -4.91
CA TYR A 167 5.75 28.91 -4.95
C TYR A 167 5.52 28.38 -6.37
N LYS A 168 5.09 27.12 -6.50
CA LYS A 168 4.71 26.53 -7.79
C LYS A 168 3.20 26.55 -7.96
N GLN A 169 2.71 27.14 -9.05
CA GLN A 169 1.29 27.15 -9.37
C GLN A 169 0.84 25.77 -9.89
N ASP A 170 -0.28 25.25 -9.40
CA ASP A 170 -0.95 24.09 -9.98
C ASP A 170 -2.38 24.47 -10.42
N LEU A 171 -2.57 24.52 -11.74
CA LEU A 171 -3.86 24.82 -12.35
C LEU A 171 -4.82 23.62 -12.36
N LYS A 172 -4.35 22.39 -12.10
CA LYS A 172 -5.22 21.19 -12.17
C LYS A 172 -6.27 21.18 -11.07
N GLY A 173 -5.89 21.53 -9.84
CA GLY A 173 -6.81 21.58 -8.69
C GLY A 173 -7.50 22.92 -8.49
N ALA A 174 -7.19 23.92 -9.34
CA ALA A 174 -7.95 25.16 -9.41
C ALA A 174 -9.40 24.91 -9.86
N LYS A 175 -10.26 25.90 -9.61
CA LYS A 175 -11.61 25.98 -10.17
C LYS A 175 -11.51 25.95 -11.70
N GLU A 176 -12.22 25.05 -12.36
CA GLU A 176 -12.27 24.96 -13.82
C GLU A 176 -13.45 25.76 -14.36
N GLU A 177 -13.23 26.69 -15.28
CA GLU A 177 -14.30 27.55 -15.80
C GLU A 177 -14.88 26.98 -17.10
N TYR A 178 -15.89 26.11 -17.00
CA TYR A 178 -16.70 25.75 -18.16
C TYR A 178 -17.52 26.94 -18.63
N LYS A 179 -17.29 27.34 -19.89
CA LYS A 179 -17.85 28.55 -20.49
C LYS A 179 -18.90 28.22 -21.54
N THR A 180 -19.94 29.04 -21.62
CA THR A 180 -20.98 28.94 -22.66
C THR A 180 -20.35 28.98 -24.05
N ALA A 181 -20.74 28.08 -24.96
CA ALA A 181 -20.13 27.98 -26.29
C ALA A 181 -20.33 29.24 -27.15
N ILE A 182 -21.40 30.00 -26.89
CA ILE A 182 -21.62 31.34 -27.43
C ILE A 182 -21.44 32.40 -26.35
N LYS A 183 -21.12 33.64 -26.77
CA LYS A 183 -21.12 34.80 -25.87
C LYS A 183 -22.55 35.29 -25.67
N VAL A 184 -22.89 35.73 -24.46
CA VAL A 184 -24.26 36.03 -24.05
C VAL A 184 -24.31 37.32 -23.21
N ASP A 185 -25.50 37.92 -23.07
CA ASP A 185 -25.74 39.10 -22.21
C ASP A 185 -25.63 38.68 -20.73
N PRO A 186 -24.71 39.26 -19.93
CA PRO A 186 -24.58 38.98 -18.50
C PRO A 186 -25.87 39.17 -17.68
N GLY A 187 -26.84 39.94 -18.17
CA GLY A 187 -28.11 40.19 -17.47
C GLY A 187 -29.25 39.23 -17.79
N ALA A 188 -29.07 38.25 -18.68
CA ALA A 188 -30.11 37.30 -19.14
C ALA A 188 -31.36 37.91 -19.84
N ILE A 189 -31.40 39.23 -20.11
CA ILE A 189 -32.62 39.95 -20.53
C ILE A 189 -32.90 39.81 -22.04
N ALA A 190 -31.86 39.59 -22.87
CA ALA A 190 -32.01 39.60 -24.32
C ALA A 190 -32.76 38.37 -24.89
N ILE A 191 -33.63 38.61 -25.87
CA ILE A 191 -34.32 37.57 -26.65
C ILE A 191 -33.54 37.24 -27.93
N LEU A 192 -32.97 38.26 -28.57
CA LEU A 192 -32.01 38.18 -29.68
C LEU A 192 -30.98 39.30 -29.46
N TRP A 193 -29.70 38.96 -29.64
CA TRP A 193 -28.57 39.85 -29.37
C TRP A 193 -27.49 39.58 -30.44
N ASP A 194 -27.13 40.61 -31.22
CA ASP A 194 -26.06 40.52 -32.23
C ASP A 194 -24.75 41.09 -31.69
N GLN A 195 -23.61 40.75 -32.31
CA GLN A 195 -22.23 41.12 -31.91
C GLN A 195 -21.93 42.62 -31.70
N TYR A 196 -22.94 43.49 -31.82
CA TYR A 196 -22.90 44.95 -31.71
C TYR A 196 -23.85 45.51 -30.62
N SER A 197 -24.36 44.68 -29.72
CA SER A 197 -25.21 45.08 -28.57
C SER A 197 -26.61 45.60 -28.91
N SER A 198 -27.20 45.11 -30.00
CA SER A 198 -28.52 45.56 -30.47
C SER A 198 -29.65 44.68 -29.91
N TYR A 199 -30.60 45.26 -29.16
CA TYR A 199 -31.84 44.56 -28.79
C TYR A 199 -32.88 44.69 -29.91
N ALA A 200 -33.25 43.60 -30.57
CA ALA A 200 -34.24 43.60 -31.66
C ALA A 200 -35.58 42.94 -31.26
N ARG A 201 -36.70 43.61 -31.56
CA ARG A 201 -38.05 43.01 -31.57
C ARG A 201 -38.77 43.42 -32.85
N GLY A 202 -38.78 42.56 -33.86
CA GLY A 202 -39.32 42.89 -35.18
C GLY A 202 -38.47 43.92 -35.91
N THR A 203 -39.08 44.91 -36.55
CA THR A 203 -38.40 45.93 -37.38
C THR A 203 -37.80 47.11 -36.58
N GLN A 204 -37.79 47.02 -35.26
CA GLN A 204 -37.32 48.07 -34.35
C GLN A 204 -36.21 47.54 -33.44
N VAL A 205 -35.17 48.38 -33.25
CA VAL A 205 -34.04 48.13 -32.36
C VAL A 205 -34.08 49.14 -31.21
N LEU A 206 -34.09 48.65 -29.98
CA LEU A 206 -34.01 49.46 -28.78
C LEU A 206 -32.54 49.60 -28.36
N VAL A 207 -32.03 50.83 -28.33
CA VAL A 207 -30.69 51.13 -27.80
C VAL A 207 -30.84 51.76 -26.41
N VAL A 208 -30.63 50.92 -25.40
CA VAL A 208 -30.59 51.25 -23.96
C VAL A 208 -29.29 52.03 -23.70
N PRO A 209 -29.25 53.05 -22.81
CA PRO A 209 -28.33 54.17 -22.97
C PRO A 209 -26.87 53.79 -22.79
N GLY A 210 -26.08 54.01 -23.84
CA GLY A 210 -24.63 54.15 -23.70
C GLY A 210 -24.26 55.59 -23.36
N THR A 211 -23.10 55.77 -22.75
CA THR A 211 -22.64 57.07 -22.26
C THR A 211 -22.14 57.95 -23.40
N ALA A 212 -22.46 59.24 -23.34
CA ALA A 212 -21.84 60.27 -24.16
C ALA A 212 -21.15 61.29 -23.25
N ASP A 213 -19.86 61.54 -23.50
CA ASP A 213 -19.12 62.62 -22.84
C ASP A 213 -19.56 63.95 -23.46
N LEU A 214 -20.17 64.83 -22.66
CA LEU A 214 -20.52 66.18 -23.07
C LEU A 214 -19.46 67.16 -22.57
N THR A 215 -18.69 67.71 -23.51
CA THR A 215 -17.77 68.82 -23.26
C THR A 215 -18.51 70.15 -23.44
N GLY A 216 -18.60 70.97 -22.39
CA GLY A 216 -19.36 72.22 -22.42
C GLY A 216 -18.77 73.33 -21.55
N SER A 217 -18.88 74.57 -22.04
CA SER A 217 -18.53 75.78 -21.29
C SER A 217 -19.71 76.32 -20.49
N VAL A 218 -19.41 76.98 -19.37
CA VAL A 218 -20.39 77.37 -18.34
C VAL A 218 -21.48 78.32 -18.87
N GLY A 219 -22.74 77.86 -18.82
CA GLY A 219 -23.94 78.69 -18.98
C GLY A 219 -24.87 78.50 -17.79
N THR A 220 -25.20 79.58 -17.09
CA THR A 220 -26.02 79.53 -15.86
C THR A 220 -27.50 79.30 -16.16
N SER A 221 -27.93 78.04 -16.28
CA SER A 221 -29.34 77.64 -16.30
C SER A 221 -29.53 76.13 -16.05
N ASN A 222 -29.83 75.78 -14.80
CA ASN A 222 -30.80 74.78 -14.29
C ASN A 222 -30.99 73.42 -15.02
N ASP A 223 -31.09 72.36 -14.20
CA ASP A 223 -31.74 71.07 -14.46
C ASP A 223 -31.21 70.18 -15.60
N ASN A 224 -30.04 69.53 -15.40
CA ASN A 224 -29.60 68.39 -16.24
C ASN A 224 -28.90 67.23 -15.50
N GLY A 225 -28.94 67.16 -14.16
CA GLY A 225 -28.53 65.95 -13.42
C GLY A 225 -27.05 65.53 -13.57
N ILE A 226 -26.16 66.45 -13.89
CA ILE A 226 -24.71 66.19 -13.97
C ILE A 226 -24.11 66.44 -12.58
N GLU A 227 -23.64 65.39 -11.91
CA GLU A 227 -22.77 65.54 -10.74
C GLU A 227 -21.38 65.99 -11.21
N ALA A 228 -20.94 67.16 -10.75
CA ALA A 228 -19.56 67.62 -10.96
C ALA A 228 -18.63 67.00 -9.91
N THR A 229 -17.42 66.64 -10.31
CA THR A 229 -16.40 66.23 -9.34
C THR A 229 -15.69 67.46 -8.76
N GLU A 230 -15.12 67.33 -7.57
CA GLU A 230 -14.60 68.48 -6.80
C GLU A 230 -13.41 69.18 -7.50
N ASP A 231 -12.73 68.48 -8.42
CA ASP A 231 -11.63 69.02 -9.23
C ASP A 231 -12.07 69.91 -10.43
N ASP A 232 -13.34 69.83 -10.88
CA ASP A 232 -13.81 70.47 -12.13
C ASP A 232 -13.93 72.00 -12.05
N ILE A 233 -13.88 72.59 -10.84
CA ILE A 233 -14.12 74.01 -10.59
C ILE A 233 -12.99 74.90 -11.16
N ASN A 234 -11.77 74.38 -11.32
CA ASN A 234 -10.59 75.18 -11.64
C ASN A 234 -10.25 75.29 -13.15
N THR A 235 -10.87 74.49 -14.03
CA THR A 235 -10.52 74.39 -15.46
C THR A 235 -11.58 74.95 -16.41
N GLY A 236 -12.78 75.29 -15.91
CA GLY A 236 -13.86 75.91 -16.69
C GLY A 236 -14.48 75.02 -17.77
N THR A 237 -14.19 73.72 -17.75
CA THR A 237 -14.66 72.74 -18.73
C THR A 237 -15.24 71.54 -17.99
N TYR A 238 -16.56 71.32 -18.10
CA TYR A 238 -17.17 70.11 -17.56
C TYR A 238 -17.04 68.95 -18.56
N VAL A 239 -16.70 67.75 -18.07
CA VAL A 239 -16.85 66.48 -18.80
C VAL A 239 -17.96 65.68 -18.11
N GLY A 240 -19.20 66.09 -18.37
CA GLY A 240 -20.38 65.44 -17.81
C GLY A 240 -20.78 64.20 -18.61
N LYS A 241 -20.92 63.06 -17.93
CA LYS A 241 -21.51 61.84 -18.50
C LYS A 241 -23.03 61.92 -18.40
N VAL A 242 -23.72 61.89 -19.53
CA VAL A 242 -25.19 61.82 -19.57
C VAL A 242 -25.62 60.56 -20.31
N GLN A 243 -26.47 59.75 -19.67
CA GLN A 243 -27.14 58.62 -20.30
C GLN A 243 -28.33 59.13 -21.14
N LYS A 244 -28.40 58.72 -22.41
CA LYS A 244 -29.50 59.05 -23.33
C LYS A 244 -29.96 57.83 -24.12
N SER A 245 -31.26 57.64 -24.17
CA SER A 245 -31.92 56.49 -24.78
C SER A 245 -32.30 56.80 -26.23
N TYR A 246 -32.15 55.81 -27.12
CA TYR A 246 -32.50 55.95 -28.53
C TYR A 246 -33.30 54.74 -29.02
N ILE A 247 -34.42 54.99 -29.70
CA ILE A 247 -35.16 53.96 -30.43
C ILE A 247 -34.81 54.11 -31.90
N LEU A 248 -34.28 53.05 -32.52
CA LEU A 248 -33.86 53.02 -33.91
C LEU A 248 -34.80 52.13 -34.75
N GLN A 249 -35.11 52.57 -35.96
CA GLN A 249 -35.83 51.79 -36.96
C GLN A 249 -34.97 51.62 -38.21
N ALA A 250 -35.00 50.43 -38.80
CA ALA A 250 -34.31 50.17 -40.05
C ALA A 250 -35.00 50.91 -41.21
N VAL A 251 -34.21 51.62 -42.02
CA VAL A 251 -34.68 52.40 -43.19
C VAL A 251 -34.86 51.49 -44.41
N THR A 252 -34.18 50.34 -44.42
CA THR A 252 -34.27 49.31 -45.47
C THR A 252 -34.38 47.93 -44.82
N SER A 253 -34.67 46.90 -45.61
CA SER A 253 -34.42 45.52 -45.18
C SER A 253 -32.97 45.38 -44.70
N ILE A 254 -32.81 44.73 -43.56
CA ILE A 254 -31.52 44.48 -42.88
C ILE A 254 -31.30 42.98 -42.79
N GLU A 255 -30.09 42.55 -43.14
CA GLU A 255 -29.62 41.19 -42.92
C GLU A 255 -29.35 40.97 -41.42
N ALA A 256 -29.36 39.71 -40.98
CA ALA A 256 -29.04 39.37 -39.61
C ALA A 256 -27.60 39.80 -39.25
N ASN A 257 -27.41 40.40 -38.08
CA ASN A 257 -26.15 40.94 -37.57
C ASN A 257 -25.57 42.14 -38.36
N GLU A 258 -26.41 42.96 -39.00
CA GLU A 258 -25.96 44.16 -39.72
C GLU A 258 -25.53 45.30 -38.77
N ASN A 259 -24.25 45.69 -38.83
CA ASN A 259 -23.60 46.58 -37.86
C ASN A 259 -24.31 47.95 -37.70
N ILE A 260 -24.68 48.28 -36.46
CA ILE A 260 -25.39 49.52 -36.09
C ILE A 260 -24.60 50.81 -36.42
N ALA A 261 -23.27 50.72 -36.50
CA ALA A 261 -22.39 51.82 -36.91
C ALA A 261 -22.57 52.24 -38.38
N LYS A 262 -23.26 51.43 -39.21
CA LYS A 262 -23.65 51.80 -40.59
C LYS A 262 -24.83 52.78 -40.57
N LYS A 263 -24.56 54.02 -40.15
CA LYS A 263 -25.54 55.12 -39.94
C LYS A 263 -26.58 55.29 -41.06
N ALA A 264 -26.23 54.98 -42.31
CA ALA A 264 -27.13 55.11 -43.46
C ALA A 264 -28.31 54.11 -43.50
N LYS A 265 -28.29 53.03 -42.70
CA LYS A 265 -29.37 52.01 -42.66
C LYS A 265 -30.38 52.20 -41.53
N TRP A 266 -30.14 53.14 -40.62
CA TRP A 266 -30.91 53.32 -39.38
C TRP A 266 -31.42 54.75 -39.26
N THR A 267 -32.67 54.92 -38.85
CA THR A 267 -33.22 56.22 -38.46
C THR A 267 -33.62 56.19 -36.99
N VAL A 268 -33.39 57.29 -36.28
CA VAL A 268 -33.91 57.45 -34.91
C VAL A 268 -35.40 57.76 -35.02
N ILE A 269 -36.23 57.04 -34.26
CA ILE A 269 -37.69 57.25 -34.20
C ILE A 269 -38.16 57.83 -32.87
N ALA A 270 -37.36 57.70 -31.81
CA ALA A 270 -37.55 58.41 -30.54
C ALA A 270 -36.23 58.52 -29.76
N THR A 271 -36.13 59.52 -28.90
CA THR A 271 -35.03 59.69 -27.94
C THR A 271 -35.48 60.60 -26.80
N ASP A 272 -34.87 60.46 -25.62
CA ASP A 272 -34.98 61.40 -24.50
C ASP A 272 -34.10 62.66 -24.68
N ALA A 273 -33.30 62.74 -25.75
CA ALA A 273 -32.54 63.93 -26.09
C ALA A 273 -33.46 65.12 -26.42
N SER A 274 -33.45 66.13 -25.55
CA SER A 274 -34.27 67.35 -25.59
C SER A 274 -34.25 68.17 -26.89
N ASN A 275 -33.33 67.90 -27.82
CA ASN A 275 -33.10 68.66 -29.05
C ASN A 275 -33.39 67.87 -30.35
N PHE A 276 -34.22 66.81 -30.31
CA PHE A 276 -34.45 65.93 -31.47
C PHE A 276 -35.18 66.55 -32.69
N GLY A 277 -35.46 67.85 -32.69
CA GLY A 277 -36.12 68.56 -33.80
C GLY A 277 -35.20 69.40 -34.70
N THR A 278 -33.96 69.69 -34.30
CA THR A 278 -33.09 70.68 -34.96
C THR A 278 -31.81 70.05 -35.52
N ALA A 279 -31.85 69.77 -36.83
CA ALA A 279 -30.73 69.57 -37.76
C ALA A 279 -29.37 69.14 -37.15
N THR A 280 -29.16 67.83 -36.99
CA THR A 280 -27.84 67.26 -36.69
C THR A 280 -27.44 66.19 -37.71
N SER A 281 -26.55 66.55 -38.63
CA SER A 281 -25.95 65.66 -39.64
C SER A 281 -24.84 64.75 -39.07
N SER A 282 -24.72 64.66 -37.75
CA SER A 282 -23.73 63.85 -37.05
C SER A 282 -24.26 63.35 -35.71
N LEU A 283 -25.19 62.40 -35.72
CA LEU A 283 -25.43 61.58 -34.53
C LEU A 283 -24.17 60.75 -34.26
N THR A 284 -23.48 61.00 -33.16
CA THR A 284 -22.53 60.04 -32.59
C THR A 284 -23.38 58.99 -31.87
N LEU A 285 -23.35 57.75 -32.36
CA LEU A 285 -24.04 56.66 -31.68
C LEU A 285 -23.40 56.47 -30.29
N PRO A 286 -24.19 56.19 -29.25
CA PRO A 286 -23.68 56.10 -27.89
C PRO A 286 -22.61 54.99 -27.79
N ALA A 287 -21.59 55.22 -26.97
CA ALA A 287 -20.56 54.22 -26.73
C ALA A 287 -21.19 53.00 -26.05
N LEU A 288 -20.88 51.79 -26.54
CA LEU A 288 -21.42 50.56 -25.97
C LEU A 288 -21.05 50.44 -24.50
N ASP A 289 -22.04 50.17 -23.66
CA ASP A 289 -21.84 49.83 -22.25
C ASP A 289 -20.89 48.62 -22.17
N THR A 290 -19.71 48.85 -21.59
CA THR A 290 -18.64 47.85 -21.48
C THR A 290 -19.02 46.70 -20.55
N ASP A 291 -19.92 46.92 -19.60
CA ASP A 291 -20.33 45.89 -18.65
C ASP A 291 -21.35 44.93 -19.27
N ARG A 292 -22.14 45.43 -20.23
CA ARG A 292 -23.05 44.65 -21.10
C ARG A 292 -22.39 44.10 -22.37
N THR A 293 -21.07 44.08 -22.45
CA THR A 293 -20.36 43.35 -23.52
C THR A 293 -20.55 41.84 -23.38
N PRO A 294 -20.64 41.09 -24.49
CA PRO A 294 -20.85 39.65 -24.44
C PRO A 294 -19.64 38.96 -23.84
N LYS A 295 -19.93 38.22 -22.79
CA LYS A 295 -18.97 37.34 -22.14
C LYS A 295 -19.50 35.92 -22.33
N GLN A 296 -18.59 34.96 -22.45
CA GLN A 296 -19.01 33.58 -22.23
C GLN A 296 -19.17 33.45 -20.73
N ILE A 297 -20.36 33.03 -20.30
CA ILE A 297 -20.70 32.93 -18.88
C ILE A 297 -20.21 31.58 -18.35
N GLU A 298 -19.91 31.49 -17.05
CA GLU A 298 -19.66 30.20 -16.42
C GLU A 298 -20.96 29.39 -16.31
N VAL A 299 -20.92 28.12 -16.73
CA VAL A 299 -22.08 27.20 -16.73
C VAL A 299 -22.64 26.96 -15.31
N LYS A 300 -21.90 27.30 -14.25
CA LYS A 300 -22.29 27.09 -12.86
C LYS A 300 -23.37 28.05 -12.32
N ASP A 301 -23.31 29.34 -12.69
CA ASP A 301 -23.84 30.41 -11.83
C ASP A 301 -25.16 31.07 -12.30
N TRP A 302 -25.89 30.51 -13.28
CA TRP A 302 -27.07 31.18 -13.86
C TRP A 302 -28.23 30.22 -14.17
N GLU A 303 -29.35 30.35 -13.44
CA GLU A 303 -30.62 29.68 -13.73
C GLU A 303 -31.25 30.20 -15.03
N TYR A 304 -30.86 29.63 -16.17
CA TYR A 304 -31.58 29.81 -17.43
C TYR A 304 -32.73 28.80 -17.52
N ALA A 305 -33.80 29.03 -16.75
CA ALA A 305 -35.03 28.23 -16.72
C ALA A 305 -35.89 28.30 -18.02
N ASP A 306 -35.28 28.65 -19.15
CA ASP A 306 -35.91 28.82 -20.45
C ASP A 306 -35.38 27.78 -21.44
N SER A 307 -36.10 26.66 -21.53
CA SER A 307 -35.80 25.55 -22.43
C SER A 307 -35.91 25.89 -23.92
N SER A 308 -36.35 27.12 -24.27
CA SER A 308 -36.37 27.60 -25.65
C SER A 308 -35.01 28.13 -26.17
N LYS A 309 -33.96 28.16 -25.33
CA LYS A 309 -32.64 28.73 -25.67
C LYS A 309 -31.46 27.73 -25.53
N PRO A 310 -31.51 26.55 -26.17
CA PRO A 310 -30.50 25.48 -26.02
C PRO A 310 -29.08 25.86 -26.46
N GLN A 311 -28.93 26.95 -27.21
CA GLN A 311 -27.65 27.50 -27.64
C GLN A 311 -26.76 27.97 -26.48
N LEU A 312 -27.33 28.29 -25.31
CA LEU A 312 -26.59 28.92 -24.20
C LEU A 312 -25.68 27.94 -23.43
N GLY A 313 -25.98 26.64 -23.40
CA GLY A 313 -25.35 25.70 -22.45
C GLY A 313 -25.95 25.90 -21.06
N GLN A 314 -26.85 24.98 -20.66
CA GLN A 314 -27.80 25.22 -19.58
C GLN A 314 -27.62 24.26 -18.40
N SER A 315 -28.00 24.74 -17.22
CA SER A 315 -28.40 23.91 -16.08
C SER A 315 -29.79 23.34 -16.40
N LEU A 316 -29.87 22.02 -16.62
CA LEU A 316 -31.10 21.30 -16.97
C LEU A 316 -31.56 20.44 -15.77
N PRO A 317 -32.87 20.35 -15.49
CA PRO A 317 -33.37 19.47 -14.43
C PRO A 317 -32.99 18.01 -14.68
N THR A 318 -33.21 17.50 -15.89
CA THR A 318 -32.95 16.11 -16.28
C THR A 318 -32.35 16.00 -17.69
N PHE A 319 -31.83 14.81 -18.02
CA PHE A 319 -31.46 14.46 -19.41
C PHE A 319 -32.62 14.47 -20.41
N ASN A 320 -33.87 14.38 -19.96
CA ASN A 320 -35.03 14.43 -20.85
C ASN A 320 -35.25 15.84 -21.44
N ASP A 321 -34.77 16.87 -20.75
CA ASP A 321 -34.91 18.28 -21.15
C ASP A 321 -33.81 18.70 -22.15
N LEU A 322 -32.88 17.80 -22.46
CA LEU A 322 -31.74 18.02 -23.34
C LEU A 322 -32.15 18.00 -24.82
N THR A 323 -32.38 19.19 -25.37
CA THR A 323 -32.72 19.35 -26.79
C THR A 323 -31.48 19.37 -27.67
N ILE A 324 -31.27 18.26 -28.40
CA ILE A 324 -30.18 18.11 -29.36
C ILE A 324 -30.57 18.79 -30.68
N PRO A 325 -29.67 19.53 -31.37
CA PRO A 325 -29.95 20.03 -32.71
C PRO A 325 -30.21 18.90 -33.70
N PRO A 326 -31.21 19.02 -34.61
CA PRO A 326 -31.50 18.03 -35.63
C PRO A 326 -30.30 17.82 -36.58
N LEU A 327 -30.26 16.67 -37.26
CA LEU A 327 -29.21 16.41 -38.24
C LEU A 327 -29.33 17.39 -39.41
N GLN A 328 -28.21 17.69 -40.06
CA GLN A 328 -28.17 18.64 -41.18
C GLN A 328 -29.19 18.28 -42.28
N ILE A 329 -29.37 16.98 -42.55
CA ILE A 329 -30.34 16.48 -43.53
C ILE A 329 -31.80 16.74 -43.11
N ASP A 330 -32.13 16.61 -41.82
CA ASP A 330 -33.46 16.90 -41.28
C ASP A 330 -33.77 18.40 -41.33
N VAL A 331 -32.75 19.26 -41.43
CA VAL A 331 -32.91 20.71 -41.63
C VAL A 331 -33.08 21.03 -43.11
N THR A 332 -32.33 20.39 -44.02
CA THR A 332 -32.35 20.73 -45.46
C THR A 332 -33.47 20.07 -46.26
N ASP A 333 -33.89 18.85 -45.90
CA ASP A 333 -34.77 18.04 -46.72
C ASP A 333 -36.19 17.95 -46.12
N GLY A 334 -37.01 18.99 -46.35
CA GLY A 334 -38.48 18.90 -46.20
C GLY A 334 -39.19 19.94 -45.31
N ASN A 335 -38.51 20.99 -44.83
CA ASN A 335 -39.04 21.88 -43.79
C ASN A 335 -39.92 23.06 -44.24
N ASN A 336 -40.45 23.07 -45.47
CA ASN A 336 -41.42 24.08 -45.94
C ASN A 336 -40.99 25.57 -45.72
N GLY A 337 -39.70 25.90 -45.70
CA GLY A 337 -39.23 27.27 -45.44
C GLY A 337 -38.93 27.59 -43.97
N ALA A 338 -38.95 26.60 -43.07
CA ALA A 338 -38.66 26.76 -41.65
C ALA A 338 -37.15 26.66 -41.32
N GLU A 339 -36.27 26.56 -42.32
CA GLU A 339 -34.83 26.34 -42.13
C GLU A 339 -34.20 27.53 -41.39
N ASP A 340 -34.65 28.75 -41.67
CA ASP A 340 -34.24 29.97 -40.96
C ASP A 340 -34.67 29.97 -39.48
N MET A 341 -35.85 29.42 -39.19
CA MET A 341 -36.36 29.27 -37.82
C MET A 341 -35.52 28.25 -37.03
N LEU A 342 -35.18 27.13 -37.65
CA LEU A 342 -34.37 26.07 -37.05
C LEU A 342 -32.92 26.51 -36.84
N VAL A 343 -32.33 27.22 -37.81
CA VAL A 343 -30.99 27.83 -37.67
C VAL A 343 -30.96 28.81 -36.51
N ALA A 344 -32.01 29.62 -36.32
CA ALA A 344 -32.11 30.55 -35.19
C ALA A 344 -32.34 29.82 -33.84
N LEU A 345 -33.22 28.82 -33.80
CA LEU A 345 -33.55 28.05 -32.60
C LEU A 345 -32.37 27.26 -32.04
N TYR A 346 -31.48 26.76 -32.92
CA TYR A 346 -30.31 25.97 -32.52
C TYR A 346 -28.98 26.74 -32.58
N GLY A 347 -29.01 28.04 -32.89
CA GLY A 347 -27.82 28.90 -32.92
C GLY A 347 -26.76 28.47 -33.93
N LEU A 348 -27.17 27.97 -35.09
CA LEU A 348 -26.28 27.41 -36.11
C LEU A 348 -25.65 28.54 -36.96
N THR A 349 -24.38 28.43 -37.30
CA THR A 349 -23.74 29.37 -38.25
C THR A 349 -24.08 28.98 -39.70
N LYS A 350 -24.48 29.96 -40.51
CA LYS A 350 -24.75 29.76 -41.93
C LYS A 350 -23.47 29.86 -42.77
N ASN A 351 -23.37 29.03 -43.81
CA ASN A 351 -22.32 29.15 -44.81
C ASN A 351 -22.62 30.33 -45.76
N ALA A 352 -21.70 31.29 -45.85
CA ALA A 352 -21.88 32.53 -46.62
C ALA A 352 -22.12 32.32 -48.13
N ALA A 353 -21.78 31.15 -48.67
CA ALA A 353 -21.96 30.81 -50.08
C ALA A 353 -23.24 30.01 -50.38
N ALA A 354 -23.96 29.50 -49.37
CA ALA A 354 -25.04 28.52 -49.58
C ALA A 354 -26.28 28.68 -48.68
N ASN A 355 -26.26 29.55 -47.67
CA ASN A 355 -27.31 29.68 -46.63
C ASN A 355 -27.56 28.41 -45.78
N LEU A 356 -26.84 27.31 -46.04
CA LEU A 356 -26.93 26.06 -45.29
C LEU A 356 -26.27 26.18 -43.90
N PRO A 357 -26.79 25.47 -42.86
CA PRO A 357 -26.10 25.36 -41.58
C PRO A 357 -24.76 24.62 -41.74
N LEU A 358 -23.70 25.13 -41.13
CA LEU A 358 -22.32 24.61 -41.30
C LEU A 358 -22.01 23.38 -40.44
N THR A 359 -22.39 23.42 -39.17
CA THR A 359 -22.16 22.36 -38.17
C THR A 359 -23.30 22.40 -37.16
N ASN A 360 -23.58 21.26 -36.51
CA ASN A 360 -24.41 21.31 -35.32
C ASN A 360 -23.63 22.04 -34.21
N SER A 361 -24.32 22.88 -33.43
CA SER A 361 -23.70 23.74 -32.41
C SER A 361 -23.36 22.98 -31.12
N ALA A 362 -23.39 21.65 -31.10
CA ALA A 362 -23.25 20.87 -29.87
C ALA A 362 -21.79 20.59 -29.48
N ASP A 363 -20.84 20.62 -30.42
CA ASP A 363 -19.44 20.26 -30.12
C ASP A 363 -18.84 21.15 -29.03
N GLY A 364 -18.22 20.52 -28.02
CA GLY A 364 -17.57 21.22 -26.91
C GLY A 364 -18.51 21.88 -25.90
N LYS A 365 -19.84 21.77 -26.04
CA LYS A 365 -20.79 22.31 -25.04
C LYS A 365 -20.79 21.47 -23.77
N VAL A 366 -20.69 22.15 -22.63
CA VAL A 366 -20.91 21.55 -21.30
C VAL A 366 -22.31 21.89 -20.81
N TYR A 367 -23.04 20.87 -20.38
CA TYR A 367 -24.34 20.95 -19.73
C TYR A 367 -24.19 20.53 -18.26
N TYR A 368 -24.92 21.18 -17.36
CA TYR A 368 -25.05 20.71 -15.99
C TYR A 368 -26.42 20.05 -15.81
N ILE A 369 -26.45 18.78 -15.39
CA ILE A 369 -27.67 18.02 -15.16
C ILE A 369 -27.90 17.91 -13.65
N GLN A 370 -29.02 18.45 -13.17
CA GLN A 370 -29.33 18.57 -11.74
C GLN A 370 -29.72 17.25 -11.09
N THR A 371 -30.50 16.42 -11.78
CA THR A 371 -31.01 15.14 -11.26
C THR A 371 -30.84 14.01 -12.25
N GLY A 372 -30.57 12.80 -11.75
CA GLY A 372 -30.38 11.62 -12.59
C GLY A 372 -31.66 11.21 -13.32
N PHE A 373 -31.52 10.63 -14.52
CA PHE A 373 -32.64 10.20 -15.35
C PHE A 373 -32.28 8.96 -16.18
N GLN A 374 -33.16 7.94 -16.18
CA GLN A 374 -32.98 6.65 -16.89
C GLN A 374 -31.57 6.02 -16.74
N GLY A 375 -31.00 6.06 -15.53
CA GLY A 375 -29.69 5.48 -15.23
C GLY A 375 -28.49 6.36 -15.63
N GLN A 376 -28.70 7.59 -16.07
CA GLN A 376 -27.65 8.61 -16.15
C GLN A 376 -27.66 9.42 -14.84
N ALA A 377 -26.51 9.50 -14.16
CA ALA A 377 -26.33 10.29 -12.94
C ALA A 377 -26.32 11.81 -13.20
N PRO A 378 -26.56 12.66 -12.19
CA PRO A 378 -26.35 14.10 -12.31
C PRO A 378 -24.86 14.45 -12.36
N GLY A 379 -24.56 15.66 -12.85
CA GLY A 379 -23.19 16.14 -13.01
C GLY A 379 -22.99 17.00 -14.26
N TYR A 380 -21.73 17.19 -14.63
CA TYR A 380 -21.34 17.98 -15.80
C TYR A 380 -21.08 17.06 -17.00
N TYR A 381 -21.62 17.43 -18.16
CA TYR A 381 -21.60 16.61 -19.37
C TYR A 381 -21.16 17.40 -20.59
N LEU A 382 -20.05 16.96 -21.21
CA LEU A 382 -19.49 17.50 -22.44
C LEU A 382 -20.07 16.77 -23.66
N ALA A 383 -20.71 17.51 -24.57
CA ALA A 383 -21.09 17.01 -25.89
C ALA A 383 -19.86 16.93 -26.81
N LYS A 384 -19.50 15.72 -27.25
CA LYS A 384 -18.20 15.43 -27.92
C LYS A 384 -18.31 15.05 -29.41
N SER A 385 -19.52 14.99 -29.98
CA SER A 385 -19.67 14.87 -31.45
C SER A 385 -20.97 15.49 -31.96
N THR A 386 -20.86 16.03 -33.16
CA THR A 386 -21.92 16.66 -33.95
C THR A 386 -22.65 15.69 -34.88
N THR A 387 -22.08 14.52 -35.16
CA THR A 387 -22.62 13.51 -36.10
C THR A 387 -23.30 12.34 -35.41
N SER A 388 -22.96 12.09 -34.15
CA SER A 388 -23.62 11.14 -33.27
C SER A 388 -23.49 11.69 -31.86
N PRO A 389 -24.54 12.34 -31.32
CA PRO A 389 -24.45 13.08 -30.06
C PRO A 389 -24.15 12.11 -28.93
N HIS A 390 -22.95 12.23 -28.38
CA HIS A 390 -22.53 11.49 -27.19
C HIS A 390 -22.05 12.49 -26.15
N PHE A 391 -22.55 12.30 -24.93
CA PHE A 391 -22.27 13.12 -23.77
C PHE A 391 -21.28 12.37 -22.89
N LEU A 392 -20.14 12.98 -22.61
CA LEU A 392 -19.11 12.47 -21.73
C LEU A 392 -19.23 13.19 -20.39
N LYS A 393 -19.35 12.46 -19.27
CA LYS A 393 -19.31 13.07 -17.93
C LYS A 393 -17.90 13.65 -17.71
N VAL A 394 -17.81 14.85 -17.16
CA VAL A 394 -16.55 15.57 -16.88
C VAL A 394 -16.48 16.01 -15.42
N ARG A 395 -15.31 16.48 -14.97
CA ARG A 395 -15.14 16.98 -13.60
C ARG A 395 -16.08 18.14 -13.29
N THR A 396 -16.45 18.26 -12.02
CA THR A 396 -17.08 19.49 -11.53
C THR A 396 -16.10 20.66 -11.67
N PRO A 397 -16.57 21.87 -12.03
CA PRO A 397 -15.78 23.08 -12.05
C PRO A 397 -15.25 23.48 -10.65
N ASP A 398 -15.78 22.88 -9.58
CA ASP A 398 -15.44 23.26 -8.20
C ASP A 398 -14.00 22.95 -7.78
N GLU A 399 -13.53 23.73 -6.80
CA GLU A 399 -12.29 23.43 -6.05
C GLU A 399 -12.35 22.03 -5.39
N TYR A 400 -11.19 21.42 -5.20
CA TYR A 400 -11.05 20.09 -4.56
C TYR A 400 -11.80 18.97 -5.32
N SER A 401 -11.68 18.96 -6.65
CA SER A 401 -12.31 17.97 -7.54
C SER A 401 -11.34 16.92 -8.11
N VAL A 402 -10.03 17.04 -7.85
CA VAL A 402 -8.98 16.17 -8.41
C VAL A 402 -7.97 15.77 -7.33
N PHE A 403 -7.81 14.46 -7.10
CA PHE A 403 -6.78 13.91 -6.21
C PHE A 403 -5.40 13.95 -6.85
N ASP A 404 -4.36 13.96 -6.02
CA ASP A 404 -2.97 13.91 -6.49
C ASP A 404 -2.51 12.47 -6.72
N ASN A 405 -2.50 12.04 -7.99
CA ASN A 405 -1.99 10.73 -8.41
C ASN A 405 -0.55 10.44 -7.94
N LYS A 406 0.24 11.47 -7.57
CA LYS A 406 1.61 11.31 -7.07
C LYS A 406 1.68 11.04 -5.56
N ARG A 407 0.65 11.39 -4.80
CA ARG A 407 0.62 11.30 -3.32
C ARG A 407 -0.39 10.28 -2.79
N MET A 408 -1.29 9.82 -3.65
CA MET A 408 -2.15 8.66 -3.41
C MET A 408 -1.37 7.34 -3.62
N PRO A 409 -1.92 6.18 -3.18
CA PRO A 409 -1.33 4.87 -3.44
C PRO A 409 -1.05 4.61 -4.94
N ILE A 410 -0.01 3.82 -5.21
CA ILE A 410 0.46 3.47 -6.56
C ILE A 410 0.31 1.97 -6.80
N THR A 411 0.33 1.53 -8.07
CA THR A 411 0.22 0.10 -8.41
C THR A 411 1.51 -0.46 -8.99
N PHE A 412 1.74 -1.74 -8.74
CA PHE A 412 2.77 -2.58 -9.32
C PHE A 412 2.07 -3.72 -10.06
N GLU A 413 2.12 -3.66 -11.38
CA GLU A 413 1.36 -4.52 -12.29
C GLU A 413 2.25 -5.62 -12.87
N PHE A 414 1.71 -6.84 -12.91
CA PHE A 414 2.32 -7.96 -13.63
C PHE A 414 1.96 -7.86 -15.12
N THR A 415 2.91 -7.43 -15.95
CA THR A 415 2.66 -7.19 -17.39
C THR A 415 2.82 -8.45 -18.25
N GLY A 416 3.30 -9.56 -17.67
CA GLY A 416 3.34 -10.88 -18.30
C GLY A 416 4.69 -11.59 -18.12
N ILE A 417 4.99 -12.50 -19.05
CA ILE A 417 6.28 -13.23 -19.09
C ILE A 417 6.89 -13.02 -20.48
N ASN A 418 8.16 -12.63 -20.53
CA ASN A 418 8.86 -12.43 -21.80
C ASN A 418 9.25 -13.77 -22.46
N SER A 419 9.74 -13.72 -23.71
CA SER A 419 10.16 -14.91 -24.47
C SER A 419 11.29 -15.73 -23.83
N SER A 420 12.00 -15.17 -22.84
CA SER A 420 13.05 -15.82 -22.06
C SER A 420 12.53 -16.48 -20.76
N GLY A 421 11.23 -16.39 -20.47
CA GLY A 421 10.62 -16.96 -19.26
C GLY A 421 10.67 -16.05 -18.02
N VAL A 422 11.10 -14.79 -18.16
CA VAL A 422 11.23 -13.85 -17.04
C VAL A 422 9.95 -13.03 -16.89
N SER A 423 9.39 -13.01 -15.67
CA SER A 423 8.23 -12.18 -15.32
C SER A 423 8.54 -10.69 -15.48
N GLN A 424 7.68 -9.97 -16.18
CA GLN A 424 7.77 -8.53 -16.35
C GLN A 424 6.82 -7.84 -15.37
N TRP A 425 7.32 -6.78 -14.74
CA TRP A 425 6.58 -5.98 -13.76
C TRP A 425 6.79 -4.50 -14.04
N GLU A 426 5.79 -3.68 -13.77
CA GLU A 426 5.80 -2.25 -14.05
C GLU A 426 5.14 -1.47 -12.91
N PHE A 427 5.77 -0.37 -12.45
CA PHE A 427 5.13 0.55 -11.52
C PHE A 427 4.35 1.62 -12.29
N LYS A 428 3.08 1.84 -11.91
CA LYS A 428 2.22 2.87 -12.47
C LYS A 428 1.62 3.75 -11.39
N LEU A 429 1.55 5.04 -11.67
CA LEU A 429 0.67 5.93 -10.93
C LEU A 429 -0.77 5.54 -11.26
N LEU A 430 -1.60 5.33 -10.24
CA LEU A 430 -3.03 5.16 -10.45
C LEU A 430 -3.64 6.50 -10.86
N ASN A 431 -4.48 6.48 -11.88
CA ASN A 431 -5.28 7.65 -12.23
C ASN A 431 -6.54 7.64 -11.36
N TRP A 432 -6.54 8.46 -10.31
CA TRP A 432 -7.68 8.57 -9.42
C TRP A 432 -8.80 9.33 -10.12
N GLU A 433 -10.02 8.83 -10.01
CA GLU A 433 -11.14 9.45 -10.69
C GLU A 433 -11.45 10.82 -10.09
N HIS A 434 -11.88 11.71 -10.97
CA HIS A 434 -12.18 13.09 -10.62
C HIS A 434 -13.64 13.20 -10.18
N ARG A 435 -13.94 14.17 -9.32
CA ARG A 435 -15.31 14.41 -8.87
C ARG A 435 -16.20 14.81 -10.05
N THR A 436 -17.15 13.97 -10.43
CA THR A 436 -18.07 14.24 -11.55
C THR A 436 -19.44 14.80 -11.14
N SER A 437 -19.78 14.79 -9.84
CA SER A 437 -21.13 15.10 -9.33
C SER A 437 -21.13 16.10 -8.15
N GLY A 438 -22.28 16.78 -7.98
CA GLY A 438 -22.51 17.80 -6.96
C GLY A 438 -21.88 19.17 -7.27
N THR A 439 -22.63 20.25 -6.99
CA THR A 439 -22.31 21.67 -7.31
C THR A 439 -21.81 22.51 -6.14
N GLU A 440 -21.80 21.94 -4.94
CA GLU A 440 -21.32 22.62 -3.74
C GLU A 440 -20.22 21.79 -3.07
N LYS A 441 -19.35 22.50 -2.34
CA LYS A 441 -18.30 21.91 -1.51
C LYS A 441 -18.81 20.89 -0.48
N ASN A 442 -20.10 20.96 -0.12
CA ASN A 442 -20.73 20.13 0.90
C ASN A 442 -21.49 18.91 0.36
N LEU A 443 -21.89 18.89 -0.92
CA LEU A 443 -22.75 17.84 -1.49
C LEU A 443 -21.98 16.55 -1.79
N ASN A 444 -20.75 16.66 -2.28
CA ASN A 444 -19.86 15.52 -2.52
C ASN A 444 -18.40 15.92 -2.18
N PRO A 445 -18.04 16.09 -0.89
CA PRO A 445 -16.74 16.61 -0.45
C PRO A 445 -15.57 15.62 -0.63
N GLY A 446 -15.84 14.41 -1.13
CA GLY A 446 -14.91 13.29 -1.09
C GLY A 446 -14.72 12.76 0.34
N PRO A 447 -13.72 11.90 0.58
CA PRO A 447 -13.43 11.35 1.89
C PRO A 447 -13.20 12.44 2.95
N THR A 448 -13.83 12.27 4.12
CA THR A 448 -13.74 13.19 5.28
C THR A 448 -12.30 13.57 5.66
N PRO A 449 -11.28 12.69 5.58
CA PRO A 449 -9.88 13.07 5.85
C PRO A 449 -9.29 14.15 4.94
N PHE A 450 -9.84 14.34 3.73
CA PHE A 450 -9.36 15.33 2.76
C PHE A 450 -10.27 16.56 2.65
N LYS A 451 -11.47 16.50 3.22
CA LYS A 451 -12.48 17.56 3.20
C LYS A 451 -11.89 18.94 3.51
N GLU A 452 -12.33 19.95 2.75
CA GLU A 452 -11.85 21.35 2.79
C GLU A 452 -10.39 21.57 2.34
N GLY A 453 -9.76 20.60 1.65
CA GLY A 453 -8.38 20.75 1.16
C GLY A 453 -7.33 20.25 2.17
N LYS A 454 -7.76 19.51 3.20
CA LYS A 454 -6.86 18.89 4.19
C LYS A 454 -6.00 17.82 3.51
N GLN A 455 -4.76 17.72 3.97
CA GLN A 455 -3.78 16.76 3.49
C GLN A 455 -3.45 15.83 4.64
N SER A 456 -3.74 14.54 4.48
CA SER A 456 -3.76 13.58 5.58
C SER A 456 -3.00 12.32 5.20
N LYS A 457 -2.29 11.73 6.16
CA LYS A 457 -1.58 10.47 5.95
C LYS A 457 -2.57 9.31 5.92
N ILE A 458 -2.49 8.47 4.89
CA ILE A 458 -3.19 7.19 4.87
C ILE A 458 -2.33 6.20 5.66
N ALA A 459 -2.86 5.60 6.72
CA ALA A 459 -2.09 4.75 7.62
C ALA A 459 -2.01 3.30 7.15
N THR A 460 -3.09 2.77 6.60
CA THR A 460 -3.15 1.39 6.10
C THR A 460 -4.18 1.22 4.97
N ILE A 461 -4.02 0.15 4.20
CA ILE A 461 -4.89 -0.25 3.09
C ILE A 461 -5.32 -1.71 3.25
N ALA A 462 -6.55 -2.03 2.85
CA ALA A 462 -7.06 -3.40 2.78
C ALA A 462 -7.99 -3.56 1.58
N TYR A 463 -8.05 -4.74 0.98
CA TYR A 463 -8.97 -5.06 -0.09
C TYR A 463 -9.98 -6.08 0.40
N PHE A 464 -11.26 -5.72 0.41
CA PHE A 464 -12.32 -6.57 0.95
C PHE A 464 -13.63 -6.32 0.21
N ARG A 465 -14.41 -7.38 -0.04
CA ARG A 465 -15.74 -7.30 -0.69
C ARG A 465 -15.75 -6.39 -1.94
N ASN A 466 -14.73 -6.55 -2.79
CA ASN A 466 -14.55 -5.82 -4.07
C ASN A 466 -14.37 -4.29 -3.95
N ARG A 467 -13.92 -3.81 -2.79
CA ARG A 467 -13.61 -2.41 -2.48
C ARG A 467 -12.19 -2.29 -1.92
N LEU A 468 -11.52 -1.18 -2.25
CA LEU A 468 -10.27 -0.77 -1.61
C LEU A 468 -10.61 0.10 -0.39
N PHE A 469 -10.33 -0.41 0.81
CA PHE A 469 -10.44 0.31 2.07
C PHE A 469 -9.11 1.00 2.40
N MET A 470 -9.20 2.24 2.89
CA MET A 470 -8.10 3.08 3.34
C MET A 470 -8.46 3.68 4.70
N SER A 471 -7.47 3.85 5.59
CA SER A 471 -7.68 4.57 6.85
C SER A 471 -6.81 5.81 6.94
N SER A 472 -7.32 6.85 7.61
CA SER A 472 -6.56 8.06 7.94
C SER A 472 -7.03 8.59 9.29
N GLY A 473 -6.14 8.58 10.28
CA GLY A 473 -6.51 8.87 11.66
C GLY A 473 -7.51 7.83 12.18
N ASP A 474 -8.65 8.31 12.67
CA ASP A 474 -9.76 7.52 13.19
C ASP A 474 -10.85 7.21 12.14
N VAL A 475 -10.65 7.58 10.87
CA VAL A 475 -11.63 7.36 9.78
C VAL A 475 -11.22 6.21 8.88
N ILE A 476 -12.17 5.34 8.53
CA ILE A 476 -12.07 4.38 7.44
C ILE A 476 -12.94 4.88 6.29
N PHE A 477 -12.37 4.94 5.09
CA PHE A 477 -13.09 5.21 3.86
C PHE A 477 -12.78 4.13 2.82
N SER A 478 -13.67 3.95 1.85
CA SER A 478 -13.50 2.97 0.77
C SER A 478 -13.68 3.59 -0.60
N SER A 479 -13.14 2.92 -1.61
CA SER A 479 -13.59 3.07 -2.99
C SER A 479 -15.02 2.61 -3.19
N ARG A 480 -15.55 2.89 -4.39
CA ARG A 480 -16.74 2.22 -4.92
C ARG A 480 -16.55 0.71 -5.05
N ASP A 481 -17.67 0.01 -5.19
CA ASP A 481 -17.68 -1.40 -5.55
C ASP A 481 -17.23 -1.57 -7.02
N GLY A 482 -16.19 -2.38 -7.26
CA GLY A 482 -15.67 -2.68 -8.59
C GLY A 482 -14.74 -1.64 -9.20
N ASP A 483 -14.88 -0.37 -8.85
CA ASP A 483 -13.90 0.69 -9.16
C ASP A 483 -13.16 1.12 -7.89
N PHE A 484 -11.85 0.84 -7.86
CA PHE A 484 -10.97 1.14 -6.74
C PHE A 484 -10.31 2.53 -6.84
N THR A 485 -10.44 3.20 -8.00
CA THR A 485 -9.93 4.55 -8.28
C THR A 485 -10.97 5.64 -8.04
N ASP A 486 -12.26 5.29 -7.98
CA ASP A 486 -13.35 6.21 -7.63
C ASP A 486 -13.62 6.25 -6.10
N LEU A 487 -13.49 7.45 -5.53
CA LEU A 487 -13.77 7.79 -4.12
C LEU A 487 -14.97 8.76 -4.00
N TRP A 488 -15.75 8.92 -5.06
CA TRP A 488 -16.87 9.85 -5.15
C TRP A 488 -18.23 9.13 -5.21
N ILE A 489 -19.25 9.73 -4.58
CA ILE A 489 -20.64 9.28 -4.72
C ILE A 489 -21.12 9.61 -6.14
N GLU A 490 -21.79 8.68 -6.82
CA GLU A 490 -22.21 8.93 -8.22
C GLU A 490 -23.27 10.02 -8.33
N ASP A 491 -24.29 9.89 -7.48
CA ASP A 491 -25.44 10.79 -7.35
C ASP A 491 -25.64 11.14 -5.86
N PRO A 492 -25.25 12.36 -5.43
CA PRO A 492 -25.48 12.80 -4.05
C PRO A 492 -26.96 12.87 -3.63
N GLY A 493 -27.91 12.85 -4.57
CA GLY A 493 -29.34 12.76 -4.33
C GLY A 493 -29.88 11.34 -4.19
N LEU A 494 -29.12 10.33 -4.65
CA LEU A 494 -29.49 8.91 -4.60
C LEU A 494 -28.25 8.06 -4.31
N VAL A 495 -27.90 7.93 -3.02
CA VAL A 495 -26.86 6.99 -2.58
C VAL A 495 -27.33 5.55 -2.81
N VAL A 496 -26.46 4.72 -3.37
CA VAL A 496 -26.69 3.31 -3.68
C VAL A 496 -25.63 2.41 -3.03
N ASP A 497 -25.88 1.10 -2.98
CA ASP A 497 -25.00 0.15 -2.30
C ASP A 497 -23.59 0.02 -2.90
N SER A 498 -23.35 0.54 -4.11
CA SER A 498 -22.03 0.59 -4.78
C SER A 498 -21.21 1.86 -4.50
N ASP A 499 -21.79 2.89 -3.87
CA ASP A 499 -21.11 4.16 -3.59
C ASP A 499 -20.01 4.01 -2.53
N PRO A 500 -19.08 4.99 -2.40
CA PRO A 500 -18.02 4.98 -1.39
C PRO A 500 -18.57 4.96 0.04
N ILE A 501 -17.79 4.38 0.95
CA ILE A 501 -18.10 4.33 2.38
C ILE A 501 -17.16 5.29 3.10
N ASP A 502 -17.67 6.00 4.11
CA ASP A 502 -16.88 6.90 4.97
C ASP A 502 -17.43 6.81 6.41
N VAL A 503 -16.69 6.18 7.31
CA VAL A 503 -17.10 5.89 8.69
C VAL A 503 -15.97 6.20 9.67
N ALA A 504 -16.24 7.07 10.64
CA ALA A 504 -15.35 7.40 11.74
C ALA A 504 -15.50 6.44 12.93
N ALA A 505 -14.40 6.15 13.61
CA ALA A 505 -14.36 5.34 14.82
C ALA A 505 -15.01 6.08 16.00
N SER A 506 -16.21 5.66 16.40
CA SER A 506 -16.95 6.27 17.50
C SER A 506 -16.42 5.82 18.87
N ALA A 507 -15.51 6.58 19.46
CA ALA A 507 -15.08 6.43 20.85
C ALA A 507 -14.78 7.76 21.55
N ASN A 508 -14.77 7.73 22.89
CA ASN A 508 -14.48 8.88 23.75
C ASN A 508 -12.99 9.33 23.73
N LYS A 509 -12.14 8.65 22.97
CA LYS A 509 -10.72 8.97 22.77
C LYS A 509 -10.43 8.93 21.26
N PHE A 510 -9.52 9.77 20.80
CA PHE A 510 -8.97 9.64 19.46
C PHE A 510 -8.18 8.33 19.35
N THR A 511 -8.52 7.50 18.37
CA THR A 511 -7.97 6.14 18.19
C THR A 511 -7.47 5.96 16.76
N PRO A 512 -6.22 6.34 16.45
CA PRO A 512 -5.71 6.25 15.09
C PRO A 512 -5.53 4.78 14.68
N ILE A 513 -6.11 4.43 13.53
CA ILE A 513 -6.15 3.08 12.97
C ILE A 513 -4.78 2.74 12.38
N THR A 514 -4.21 1.61 12.79
CA THR A 514 -2.88 1.15 12.39
C THR A 514 -2.92 0.04 11.35
N SER A 515 -3.90 -0.87 11.45
CA SER A 515 -4.02 -2.00 10.52
C SER A 515 -5.46 -2.47 10.35
N MET A 516 -5.75 -3.03 9.18
CA MET A 516 -7.07 -3.52 8.78
C MET A 516 -6.91 -4.92 8.20
N VAL A 517 -7.51 -5.93 8.82
CA VAL A 517 -7.35 -7.34 8.46
C VAL A 517 -8.73 -7.94 8.14
N PRO A 518 -9.04 -8.21 6.87
CA PRO A 518 -10.28 -8.87 6.47
C PRO A 518 -10.40 -10.29 7.08
N PHE A 519 -11.54 -10.61 7.68
CA PHE A 519 -11.77 -11.91 8.32
C PHE A 519 -13.22 -12.39 8.15
N SER A 520 -13.42 -13.37 7.25
CA SER A 520 -14.72 -13.91 6.84
C SER A 520 -15.76 -12.83 6.50
N ASP A 521 -16.55 -12.41 7.49
CA ASP A 521 -17.77 -11.62 7.33
C ASP A 521 -17.59 -10.16 7.77
N TYR A 522 -16.49 -9.86 8.46
CA TYR A 522 -16.13 -8.52 8.95
C TYR A 522 -14.67 -8.20 8.64
N MET A 523 -14.27 -6.95 8.84
CA MET A 523 -12.87 -6.55 8.83
C MET A 523 -12.46 -6.16 10.26
N PHE A 524 -11.42 -6.81 10.77
CA PHE A 524 -10.85 -6.49 12.08
C PHE A 524 -9.97 -5.26 11.93
N VAL A 525 -10.25 -4.23 12.72
CA VAL A 525 -9.59 -2.93 12.65
C VAL A 525 -8.83 -2.72 13.95
N ASN A 526 -7.50 -2.67 13.85
CA ASN A 526 -6.62 -2.41 14.97
C ASN A 526 -6.25 -0.92 15.04
N THR A 527 -6.00 -0.43 16.27
CA THR A 527 -5.61 0.96 16.52
C THR A 527 -4.39 1.02 17.44
N ASN A 528 -3.71 2.17 17.44
CA ASN A 528 -2.63 2.46 18.39
C ASN A 528 -3.15 2.76 19.82
N ALA A 529 -4.47 2.70 20.04
CA ALA A 529 -5.09 2.90 21.33
C ALA A 529 -5.55 1.57 21.92
N ASP A 530 -5.95 1.59 23.20
CA ASP A 530 -6.54 0.45 23.89
C ASP A 530 -7.97 0.15 23.40
N THR A 531 -8.26 0.13 22.08
CA THR A 531 -9.59 -0.15 21.53
C THR A 531 -9.49 -0.77 20.14
N GLN A 532 -10.16 -1.91 19.94
CA GLN A 532 -10.30 -2.60 18.66
C GLN A 532 -11.72 -2.44 18.13
N TYR A 533 -11.86 -2.40 16.80
CA TYR A 533 -13.15 -2.27 16.13
C TYR A 533 -13.37 -3.42 15.12
N GLU A 534 -14.62 -3.77 14.91
CA GLU A 534 -15.05 -4.57 13.75
C GLU A 534 -15.78 -3.63 12.77
N LEU A 535 -15.33 -3.58 11.52
CA LEU A 535 -16.13 -3.02 10.43
C LEU A 535 -17.04 -4.13 9.89
N MET A 536 -18.34 -3.95 10.07
CA MET A 536 -19.38 -4.88 9.63
C MET A 536 -20.33 -4.22 8.63
N GLY A 537 -21.04 -5.04 7.86
CA GLY A 537 -22.18 -4.65 7.05
C GLY A 537 -23.37 -5.59 7.27
N SER A 538 -24.37 -5.54 6.39
CA SER A 538 -25.54 -6.43 6.42
C SER A 538 -25.47 -7.46 5.29
N GLU A 539 -26.04 -8.65 5.50
CA GLU A 539 -26.18 -9.68 4.44
C GLU A 539 -24.87 -10.04 3.69
N ASN A 540 -23.74 -9.99 4.39
CA ASN A 540 -22.38 -10.22 3.85
C ASN A 540 -21.91 -9.19 2.79
N GLN A 541 -22.57 -8.04 2.71
CA GLN A 541 -22.16 -6.87 1.95
C GLN A 541 -21.88 -5.70 2.90
N ILE A 542 -20.84 -4.92 2.61
CA ILE A 542 -20.58 -3.67 3.33
C ILE A 542 -20.95 -2.56 2.36
N THR A 543 -22.01 -1.82 2.69
CA THR A 543 -22.59 -0.77 1.85
C THR A 543 -22.70 0.53 2.65
N PRO A 544 -22.80 1.71 2.03
CA PRO A 544 -22.85 2.99 2.76
C PRO A 544 -23.97 3.07 3.81
N PHE A 545 -25.09 2.38 3.59
CA PHE A 545 -26.22 2.31 4.53
C PHE A 545 -26.04 1.33 5.68
N THR A 546 -25.17 0.33 5.52
CA THR A 546 -25.05 -0.82 6.44
C THR A 546 -23.71 -0.87 7.17
N ALA A 547 -22.70 -0.14 6.67
CA ALA A 547 -21.37 -0.04 7.25
C ALA A 547 -21.43 0.48 8.70
N SER A 548 -20.99 -0.35 9.64
CA SER A 548 -20.95 -0.02 11.06
C SER A 548 -19.59 -0.40 11.63
N LEU A 549 -18.89 0.60 12.19
CA LEU A 549 -17.61 0.42 12.86
C LEU A 549 -17.84 0.34 14.37
N GLN A 550 -17.90 -0.88 14.92
CA GLN A 550 -18.31 -1.14 16.30
C GLN A 550 -17.09 -1.36 17.20
N PRO A 551 -16.92 -0.62 18.32
CA PRO A 551 -15.87 -0.90 19.30
C PRO A 551 -16.21 -2.18 20.07
N MET A 552 -15.28 -3.14 20.09
CA MET A 552 -15.53 -4.47 20.63
C MET A 552 -14.75 -4.74 21.92
N THR A 553 -13.44 -4.47 21.92
CA THR A 553 -12.56 -4.81 23.04
C THR A 553 -11.60 -3.67 23.36
N PHE A 554 -11.14 -3.64 24.61
CA PHE A 554 -10.19 -2.65 25.13
C PHE A 554 -8.88 -3.31 25.55
N TYR A 555 -8.04 -3.69 24.59
CA TYR A 555 -6.69 -4.20 24.84
C TYR A 555 -5.66 -3.30 24.17
N SER A 556 -4.49 -3.14 24.78
CA SER A 556 -3.32 -2.57 24.08
C SER A 556 -2.84 -3.56 23.01
N THR A 557 -2.21 -3.03 21.96
CA THR A 557 -1.60 -3.85 20.90
C THR A 557 -0.26 -3.26 20.49
N ALA A 558 0.63 -4.09 19.94
CA ALA A 558 1.87 -3.65 19.34
C ALA A 558 1.54 -2.89 18.03
N PRO A 559 1.77 -1.56 17.95
CA PRO A 559 1.22 -0.74 16.87
C PRO A 559 1.84 -1.02 15.49
N LEU A 560 2.99 -1.70 15.45
CA LEU A 560 3.75 -2.01 14.24
C LEU A 560 3.46 -3.41 13.67
N VAL A 561 2.70 -4.26 14.38
CA VAL A 561 2.38 -5.62 13.91
C VAL A 561 0.93 -5.71 13.44
N ASP A 562 0.77 -6.16 12.19
CA ASP A 562 -0.54 -6.47 11.63
C ASP A 562 -1.09 -7.78 12.24
N PRO A 563 -2.36 -7.84 12.69
CA PRO A 563 -2.96 -9.05 13.25
C PRO A 563 -2.89 -10.26 12.31
N LEU A 564 -2.58 -11.43 12.88
CA LEU A 564 -2.38 -12.68 12.15
C LEU A 564 -3.65 -13.53 12.16
N THR A 565 -4.00 -14.13 11.03
CA THR A 565 -5.13 -15.08 10.93
C THR A 565 -4.60 -16.52 10.86
N LEU A 566 -5.11 -17.40 11.71
CA LEU A 566 -4.80 -18.83 11.70
C LEU A 566 -6.07 -19.64 11.91
N GLY A 567 -6.52 -20.32 10.84
CA GLY A 567 -7.82 -20.99 10.81
C GLY A 567 -8.96 -19.98 11.01
N ASN A 568 -9.87 -20.26 11.95
CA ASN A 568 -11.00 -19.39 12.30
C ASN A 568 -10.69 -18.47 13.49
N ASN A 569 -9.43 -18.08 13.69
CA ASN A 569 -9.00 -17.27 14.82
C ASN A 569 -8.08 -16.13 14.36
N ILE A 570 -8.21 -14.97 14.99
CA ILE A 570 -7.30 -13.83 14.83
C ILE A 570 -6.40 -13.77 16.06
N PHE A 571 -5.11 -13.54 15.85
CA PHE A 571 -4.10 -13.41 16.89
C PHE A 571 -3.44 -12.03 16.75
N PHE A 572 -3.23 -11.34 17.86
CA PHE A 572 -2.54 -10.06 17.87
C PHE A 572 -1.56 -9.97 19.04
N TYR A 573 -0.44 -9.31 18.79
CA TYR A 573 0.61 -9.12 19.76
C TYR A 573 0.41 -7.81 20.53
N ASP A 574 0.84 -7.82 21.78
CA ASP A 574 1.02 -6.66 22.67
C ASP A 574 2.42 -6.79 23.29
N ALA A 575 2.96 -5.72 23.87
CA ALA A 575 4.29 -5.75 24.47
C ALA A 575 4.37 -6.87 25.54
N GLU A 576 5.29 -7.82 25.34
CA GLU A 576 5.48 -9.02 26.18
C GLU A 576 4.28 -10.01 26.20
N ARG A 577 3.28 -9.87 25.31
CA ARG A 577 2.02 -10.64 25.32
C ARG A 577 1.49 -11.08 23.94
N LEU A 578 0.68 -12.15 23.94
CA LEU A 578 -0.07 -12.64 22.80
C LEU A 578 -1.55 -12.85 23.17
N TYR A 579 -2.45 -12.23 22.40
CA TYR A 579 -3.89 -12.36 22.53
C TYR A 579 -4.49 -13.20 21.39
N LEU A 580 -5.45 -14.05 21.74
CA LEU A 580 -6.36 -14.73 20.83
C LEU A 580 -7.69 -13.99 20.83
N TYR A 581 -8.11 -13.51 19.67
CA TYR A 581 -9.46 -12.98 19.45
C TYR A 581 -10.45 -14.13 19.35
N LEU A 582 -11.37 -14.19 20.30
CA LEU A 582 -12.54 -15.07 20.27
C LEU A 582 -13.70 -14.22 19.75
N GLY A 583 -13.98 -14.36 18.45
CA GLY A 583 -15.11 -13.70 17.80
C GLY A 583 -16.46 -14.04 18.44
N ARG A 584 -17.53 -13.38 17.99
CA ARG A 584 -18.85 -13.36 18.64
C ARG A 584 -19.43 -14.75 18.95
N GLY A 585 -19.19 -15.24 20.17
CA GLY A 585 -19.94 -16.33 20.80
C GLY A 585 -21.25 -15.88 21.47
N GLY A 586 -21.69 -14.65 21.16
CA GLY A 586 -22.80 -13.93 21.80
C GLY A 586 -22.82 -12.47 21.33
N SER A 587 -23.45 -11.55 22.07
CA SER A 587 -23.49 -10.14 21.67
C SER A 587 -22.14 -9.40 21.82
N LEU A 588 -21.20 -9.95 22.60
CA LEU A 588 -19.88 -9.39 22.88
C LEU A 588 -18.79 -10.33 22.36
N SER A 589 -17.83 -9.79 21.61
CA SER A 589 -16.55 -10.48 21.33
C SER A 589 -15.62 -10.34 22.53
N THR A 590 -14.68 -11.26 22.68
CA THR A 590 -13.68 -11.22 23.77
C THR A 590 -12.31 -11.59 23.26
N ALA A 591 -11.24 -11.14 23.92
CA ALA A 591 -9.90 -11.65 23.67
C ALA A 591 -9.38 -12.38 24.91
N GLN A 592 -8.62 -13.45 24.69
CA GLN A 592 -7.99 -14.24 25.74
C GLN A 592 -6.47 -14.11 25.64
N GLU A 593 -5.80 -13.77 26.75
CA GLU A 593 -4.34 -13.77 26.81
C GLU A 593 -3.79 -15.20 26.87
N LEU A 594 -3.01 -15.59 25.86
CA LEU A 594 -2.39 -16.91 25.74
C LEU A 594 -1.07 -17.00 26.51
N SER A 595 -0.35 -15.88 26.59
CA SER A 595 0.95 -15.69 27.27
C SER A 595 0.87 -15.59 28.80
N SER A 596 -0.33 -15.59 29.37
CA SER A 596 -0.57 -15.33 30.81
C SER A 596 0.17 -16.28 31.78
N HIS A 597 0.55 -17.46 31.31
CA HIS A 597 1.32 -18.46 32.06
C HIS A 597 2.86 -18.29 31.94
N CYS A 598 3.32 -17.45 31.01
CA CYS A 598 4.73 -17.20 30.68
C CYS A 598 4.99 -15.69 30.49
N ALA A 599 4.55 -14.87 31.45
CA ALA A 599 4.72 -13.42 31.42
C ALA A 599 6.19 -13.03 31.22
N LYS A 600 6.42 -12.00 30.38
CA LYS A 600 7.76 -11.50 29.97
C LYS A 600 8.62 -12.46 29.15
N TYR A 601 8.04 -13.55 28.62
CA TYR A 601 8.77 -14.43 27.70
C TYR A 601 8.92 -13.80 26.31
N LEU A 602 7.82 -13.24 25.79
CA LEU A 602 7.77 -12.57 24.48
C LEU A 602 8.48 -11.21 24.52
N PRO A 603 9.00 -10.72 23.37
CA PRO A 603 9.67 -9.43 23.29
C PRO A 603 8.68 -8.26 23.44
N LYS A 604 9.21 -7.04 23.57
CA LYS A 604 8.41 -5.80 23.59
C LYS A 604 8.10 -5.31 22.19
N ASN A 605 9.14 -5.25 21.36
CA ASN A 605 9.07 -4.82 19.98
C ASN A 605 9.16 -6.08 19.10
N TYR A 606 8.21 -6.23 18.19
CA TYR A 606 8.14 -7.35 17.28
C TYR A 606 8.47 -6.86 15.86
N GLY A 607 9.31 -7.62 15.15
CA GLY A 607 9.66 -7.36 13.75
C GLY A 607 8.76 -8.13 12.80
N ALA A 608 9.36 -8.79 11.81
CA ALA A 608 8.63 -9.63 10.86
C ALA A 608 7.83 -10.73 11.57
N THR A 609 6.64 -11.03 11.06
CA THR A 609 5.76 -12.08 11.57
C THR A 609 5.27 -12.99 10.43
N ALA A 610 4.96 -14.24 10.73
CA ALA A 610 4.47 -15.22 9.76
C ALA A 610 3.57 -16.29 10.40
N VAL A 611 2.69 -16.90 9.60
CA VAL A 611 1.79 -17.97 10.02
C VAL A 611 2.13 -19.27 9.30
N ALA A 612 2.69 -20.25 10.01
CA ALA A 612 2.92 -21.60 9.51
C ALA A 612 1.66 -22.47 9.70
N ALA A 613 0.68 -22.28 8.81
CA ALA A 613 -0.62 -22.94 8.87
C ALA A 613 -0.53 -24.48 8.89
N ALA A 614 0.45 -25.09 8.21
CA ALA A 614 0.64 -26.54 8.20
C ALA A 614 0.92 -27.17 9.58
N GLN A 615 1.40 -26.37 10.55
CA GLN A 615 1.76 -26.83 11.88
C GLN A 615 0.96 -26.14 13.01
N ASP A 616 0.01 -25.25 12.69
CA ASP A 616 -0.69 -24.37 13.63
C ASP A 616 0.27 -23.51 14.48
N THR A 617 1.31 -22.96 13.83
CA THR A 617 2.37 -22.18 14.49
C THR A 617 2.41 -20.74 13.99
N LEU A 618 2.44 -19.77 14.91
CA LEU A 618 2.77 -18.37 14.64
C LEU A 618 4.25 -18.14 14.89
N LEU A 619 4.88 -17.30 14.08
CA LEU A 619 6.28 -16.89 14.20
C LEU A 619 6.37 -15.36 14.29
N ALA A 620 7.21 -14.84 15.18
CA ALA A 620 7.51 -13.42 15.31
C ALA A 620 8.99 -13.20 15.65
N VAL A 621 9.67 -12.34 14.89
CA VAL A 621 11.04 -11.91 15.17
C VAL A 621 11.04 -10.87 16.30
N ASP A 622 12.03 -10.88 17.19
CA ASP A 622 12.30 -9.75 18.10
C ASP A 622 12.94 -8.59 17.31
N ALA A 623 12.32 -7.41 17.31
CA ALA A 623 12.87 -6.24 16.61
C ALA A 623 14.12 -5.68 17.31
N ASP A 624 14.26 -5.88 18.63
CA ASP A 624 15.43 -5.43 19.38
C ASP A 624 16.60 -6.42 19.21
N ASN A 625 16.33 -7.71 18.99
CA ASN A 625 17.31 -8.76 18.70
C ASN A 625 16.88 -9.64 17.51
N PRO A 626 17.10 -9.21 16.24
CA PRO A 626 16.62 -9.93 15.06
C PRO A 626 17.21 -11.33 14.81
N THR A 627 18.07 -11.84 15.69
CA THR A 627 18.53 -13.24 15.74
C THR A 627 17.46 -14.19 16.28
N ASP A 628 16.53 -13.67 17.08
CA ASP A 628 15.62 -14.46 17.91
C ASP A 628 14.21 -14.47 17.32
N VAL A 629 13.74 -15.67 16.96
CA VAL A 629 12.40 -15.89 16.42
C VAL A 629 11.57 -16.67 17.44
N TYR A 630 10.53 -16.03 17.93
CA TYR A 630 9.57 -16.59 18.87
C TYR A 630 8.49 -17.37 18.11
N LEU A 631 8.21 -18.59 18.58
CA LEU A 631 7.20 -19.47 18.01
C LEU A 631 6.12 -19.78 19.05
N TYR A 632 4.88 -19.64 18.63
CA TYR A 632 3.70 -20.05 19.38
C TYR A 632 2.99 -21.17 18.62
N THR A 633 2.82 -22.34 19.23
CA THR A 633 2.09 -23.46 18.62
C THR A 633 0.87 -23.81 19.46
N THR A 634 -0.29 -23.88 18.79
CA THR A 634 -1.56 -24.30 19.38
C THR A 634 -2.03 -25.62 18.80
N LYS A 635 -2.71 -26.45 19.59
CA LYS A 635 -3.47 -27.60 19.08
C LYS A 635 -4.81 -27.70 19.79
N TYR A 636 -5.87 -27.91 19.04
CA TYR A 636 -7.24 -28.04 19.55
C TYR A 636 -7.65 -29.52 19.66
N ARG A 637 -8.43 -29.84 20.69
CA ARG A 637 -9.15 -31.12 20.85
C ARG A 637 -10.62 -30.80 21.09
N GLY A 638 -11.41 -30.85 20.02
CA GLY A 638 -12.75 -30.25 20.04
C GLY A 638 -12.66 -28.76 20.37
N ASN A 639 -13.50 -28.27 21.29
CA ASN A 639 -13.54 -26.86 21.66
C ASN A 639 -12.49 -26.46 22.73
N GLN A 640 -11.53 -27.33 23.08
CA GLN A 640 -10.50 -27.03 24.07
C GLN A 640 -9.12 -26.93 23.42
N ILE A 641 -8.33 -25.94 23.84
CA ILE A 641 -6.90 -25.85 23.53
C ILE A 641 -6.20 -26.97 24.33
N ALA A 642 -5.72 -28.00 23.63
CA ALA A 642 -5.01 -29.14 24.20
C ALA A 642 -3.50 -28.88 24.34
N GLN A 643 -2.96 -27.98 23.53
CA GLN A 643 -1.57 -27.53 23.60
C GLN A 643 -1.52 -26.01 23.47
N ASN A 644 -0.88 -25.36 24.44
CA ASN A 644 -0.47 -23.95 24.41
C ASN A 644 1.04 -23.98 24.68
N ALA A 645 1.86 -23.77 23.64
CA ALA A 645 3.31 -23.93 23.73
C ALA A 645 4.05 -22.75 23.10
N PHE A 646 4.93 -22.14 23.88
CA PHE A 646 5.86 -21.11 23.45
C PHE A 646 7.30 -21.66 23.47
N TYR A 647 8.07 -21.36 22.43
CA TYR A 647 9.49 -21.66 22.32
C TYR A 647 10.15 -20.64 21.37
N LYS A 648 11.48 -20.63 21.25
CA LYS A 648 12.18 -19.76 20.30
C LYS A 648 13.31 -20.47 19.58
N TYR A 649 13.59 -20.02 18.36
CA TYR A 649 14.82 -20.32 17.63
C TYR A 649 15.77 -19.12 17.74
N ILE A 650 17.05 -19.40 17.93
CA ILE A 650 18.12 -18.41 17.99
C ILE A 650 19.02 -18.71 16.80
N PHE A 651 19.02 -17.83 15.80
CA PHE A 651 19.85 -18.00 14.61
C PHE A 651 21.22 -17.34 14.82
N GLU A 652 22.29 -18.12 14.68
CA GLU A 652 23.65 -17.62 14.85
C GLU A 652 24.15 -16.88 13.60
N ASP A 653 24.82 -15.74 13.85
CA ASP A 653 25.49 -14.89 12.85
C ASP A 653 24.58 -14.20 11.81
N VAL A 654 23.27 -14.18 12.04
CA VAL A 654 22.28 -13.62 11.08
C VAL A 654 21.10 -12.94 11.75
N SER A 655 20.55 -11.94 11.05
CA SER A 655 19.35 -11.19 11.44
C SER A 655 18.21 -11.49 10.48
N VAL A 656 17.07 -11.95 10.98
CA VAL A 656 15.87 -12.25 10.18
C VAL A 656 15.13 -10.96 9.85
N MET A 657 15.03 -10.65 8.56
CA MET A 657 14.46 -9.39 8.05
C MET A 657 12.99 -9.53 7.64
N SER A 658 12.62 -10.68 7.09
CA SER A 658 11.25 -10.96 6.62
C SER A 658 11.00 -12.46 6.57
N MET A 659 9.75 -12.87 6.78
CA MET A 659 9.34 -14.27 6.81
C MET A 659 8.02 -14.47 6.05
N GLN A 660 7.86 -15.61 5.38
CA GLN A 660 6.58 -16.04 4.83
C GLN A 660 6.48 -17.56 4.82
N SER A 661 5.31 -18.11 5.18
CA SER A 661 5.07 -19.54 5.06
C SER A 661 4.39 -19.88 3.74
N TRP A 662 4.90 -20.91 3.06
CA TRP A 662 4.20 -21.56 1.96
C TRP A 662 4.27 -23.08 2.12
N ASP A 663 3.13 -23.75 1.98
CA ASP A 663 2.98 -25.20 2.22
C ASP A 663 3.49 -25.60 3.62
N ASN A 664 4.51 -26.47 3.68
CA ASN A 664 5.14 -26.93 4.93
C ASN A 664 6.42 -26.15 5.29
N TYR A 665 6.80 -25.14 4.51
CA TYR A 665 8.08 -24.42 4.65
C TYR A 665 7.85 -22.94 5.02
N VAL A 666 8.65 -22.45 5.95
CA VAL A 666 8.81 -21.00 6.20
C VAL A 666 10.05 -20.53 5.48
N TYR A 667 9.89 -19.58 4.57
CA TYR A 667 10.95 -18.88 3.86
C TYR A 667 11.30 -17.62 4.65
N MET A 668 12.59 -17.35 4.81
CA MET A 668 13.12 -16.29 5.66
C MET A 668 14.19 -15.52 4.89
N VAL A 669 14.01 -14.22 4.71
CA VAL A 669 15.11 -13.35 4.29
C VAL A 669 15.97 -13.09 5.52
N MET A 670 17.23 -13.47 5.44
CA MET A 670 18.23 -13.25 6.49
C MET A 670 19.34 -12.35 5.98
N LYS A 671 19.74 -11.39 6.80
CA LYS A 671 20.96 -10.60 6.61
C LYS A 671 22.09 -11.22 7.41
N THR A 672 23.24 -11.44 6.79
CA THR A 672 24.44 -11.95 7.47
C THR A 672 25.23 -10.85 8.17
N SER A 673 26.15 -11.24 9.06
CA SER A 673 27.13 -10.32 9.67
C SER A 673 28.09 -9.65 8.68
N GLY A 674 28.18 -10.15 7.43
CA GLY A 674 28.92 -9.53 6.33
C GLY A 674 28.07 -8.60 5.44
N ASP A 675 26.88 -8.21 5.92
CA ASP A 675 25.84 -7.45 5.21
C ASP A 675 25.23 -8.12 3.96
N GLU A 676 25.65 -9.34 3.59
CA GLU A 676 25.08 -10.15 2.50
C GLU A 676 23.65 -10.63 2.85
N TYR A 677 22.71 -10.55 1.90
CA TYR A 677 21.30 -10.94 2.06
C TYR A 677 21.02 -12.27 1.37
N ARG A 678 20.43 -13.21 2.10
CA ARG A 678 20.11 -14.56 1.63
C ARG A 678 18.68 -14.93 1.97
N ILE A 679 18.00 -15.69 1.11
CA ILE A 679 16.78 -16.40 1.51
C ILE A 679 17.20 -17.76 2.05
N GLU A 680 16.77 -18.15 3.24
CA GLU A 680 16.80 -19.55 3.69
C GLU A 680 15.37 -20.06 3.88
N ARG A 681 15.19 -21.38 3.97
CA ARG A 681 13.89 -21.97 4.32
C ARG A 681 14.04 -22.99 5.44
N GLN A 682 12.98 -23.13 6.22
CA GLN A 682 12.87 -24.12 7.29
C GLN A 682 11.62 -24.97 7.08
N LEU A 683 11.77 -26.29 7.13
CA LEU A 683 10.64 -27.22 7.19
C LEU A 683 10.01 -27.13 8.59
N MET A 684 8.72 -26.81 8.66
CA MET A 684 7.97 -26.73 9.94
C MET A 684 7.37 -28.07 10.37
N ARG A 685 7.49 -29.09 9.51
CA ARG A 685 7.06 -30.47 9.74
C ARG A 685 8.23 -31.36 10.12
N ASN A 686 7.96 -32.59 10.56
CA ASN A 686 9.01 -33.56 10.89
C ASN A 686 9.84 -33.99 9.68
N ASP A 687 11.15 -33.73 9.72
CA ASP A 687 12.12 -34.38 8.83
C ASP A 687 12.14 -35.90 9.09
N PRO A 688 12.29 -36.74 8.04
CA PRO A 688 12.64 -38.15 8.16
C PRO A 688 13.84 -38.41 9.07
N ASN A 689 13.89 -39.59 9.72
CA ASN A 689 14.95 -39.95 10.68
C ASN A 689 16.34 -40.08 10.01
N ASN A 690 16.39 -40.35 8.71
CA ASN A 690 17.63 -40.52 7.93
C ASN A 690 18.27 -39.20 7.48
N ILE A 691 17.72 -38.04 7.85
CA ILE A 691 18.30 -36.72 7.55
C ILE A 691 18.99 -36.19 8.81
N PRO A 692 20.31 -35.89 8.79
CA PRO A 692 21.00 -35.36 9.96
C PRO A 692 20.42 -34.00 10.39
N ARG A 693 20.33 -33.80 11.70
CA ARG A 693 19.85 -32.61 12.38
C ARG A 693 20.98 -31.58 12.46
N LEU A 694 21.25 -30.92 11.35
CA LEU A 694 22.21 -29.84 11.23
C LEU A 694 21.51 -28.53 10.86
N ASP A 695 22.02 -27.41 11.36
CA ASP A 695 21.69 -26.06 10.89
C ASP A 695 22.43 -25.78 9.56
N LYS A 696 21.82 -24.95 8.70
CA LYS A 696 22.31 -24.62 7.34
C LYS A 696 22.69 -25.86 6.53
N LYS A 697 21.95 -26.97 6.74
CA LYS A 697 22.24 -28.29 6.16
C LYS A 697 22.09 -28.27 4.64
N GLN A 698 23.05 -28.85 3.94
CA GLN A 698 23.04 -28.99 2.49
C GLN A 698 23.37 -30.43 2.09
N LYS A 699 22.76 -30.90 0.99
CA LYS A 699 23.02 -32.23 0.41
C LYS A 699 23.94 -32.07 -0.79
N LEU A 700 25.09 -32.75 -0.76
CA LEU A 700 26.12 -32.74 -1.80
C LEU A 700 26.30 -34.15 -2.38
N THR A 701 26.42 -34.26 -3.69
CA THR A 701 26.85 -35.49 -4.37
C THR A 701 28.30 -35.32 -4.82
N ILE A 702 29.17 -36.27 -4.50
CA ILE A 702 30.60 -36.21 -4.82
C ILE A 702 30.89 -36.85 -6.18
N THR A 703 31.62 -36.12 -7.03
CA THR A 703 32.12 -36.55 -8.34
C THR A 703 33.63 -36.45 -8.34
N LEU A 704 34.31 -37.60 -8.32
CA LEU A 704 35.77 -37.68 -8.25
C LEU A 704 36.45 -37.58 -9.62
N GLY A 705 37.72 -37.14 -9.62
CA GLY A 705 38.63 -37.14 -10.76
C GLY A 705 39.98 -36.52 -10.43
N ASP A 706 40.83 -36.35 -11.44
CA ASP A 706 42.26 -36.01 -11.26
C ASP A 706 42.52 -34.51 -10.99
N THR A 707 41.54 -33.63 -11.22
CA THR A 707 41.68 -32.17 -11.04
C THR A 707 40.32 -31.55 -10.75
N LEU A 708 40.27 -30.61 -9.79
CA LEU A 708 39.04 -29.90 -9.44
C LEU A 708 38.52 -29.10 -10.64
N GLY A 709 37.24 -29.28 -10.96
CA GLY A 709 36.56 -28.59 -12.05
C GLY A 709 36.55 -27.08 -11.87
N THR A 710 36.74 -26.36 -12.97
CA THR A 710 36.64 -24.89 -13.02
C THR A 710 35.18 -24.39 -13.05
N SER A 711 34.22 -25.29 -13.22
CA SER A 711 32.77 -25.05 -13.22
C SER A 711 32.07 -25.83 -12.11
N ARG A 712 30.86 -25.38 -11.73
CA ARG A 712 30.01 -25.99 -10.67
C ARG A 712 29.70 -27.47 -10.91
N ASP A 713 29.63 -27.87 -12.19
CA ASP A 713 29.25 -29.22 -12.62
C ASP A 713 30.45 -30.12 -12.98
N GLY A 714 31.67 -29.68 -12.68
CA GLY A 714 32.89 -30.47 -12.89
C GLY A 714 33.16 -31.50 -11.79
N VAL A 715 34.34 -32.10 -11.84
CA VAL A 715 34.91 -32.89 -10.74
C VAL A 715 34.94 -32.01 -9.49
N ASN A 716 34.16 -32.37 -8.47
CA ASN A 716 34.06 -31.62 -7.22
C ASN A 716 34.80 -32.31 -6.07
N GLY A 717 35.49 -33.43 -6.31
CA GLY A 717 36.39 -34.06 -5.34
C GLY A 717 37.69 -34.55 -6.00
N VAL A 718 38.83 -34.24 -5.39
CA VAL A 718 40.15 -34.80 -5.77
C VAL A 718 40.74 -35.51 -4.56
N TYR A 719 41.05 -36.79 -4.71
CA TYR A 719 41.68 -37.60 -3.66
C TYR A 719 43.20 -37.58 -3.76
N ASN A 720 43.88 -37.36 -2.64
CA ASN A 720 45.34 -37.45 -2.54
C ASN A 720 45.73 -38.67 -1.70
N ALA A 721 46.27 -39.69 -2.37
CA ALA A 721 46.67 -40.96 -1.78
C ALA A 721 47.91 -40.88 -0.87
N ASP A 722 48.78 -39.87 -1.03
CA ASP A 722 49.99 -39.74 -0.21
C ASP A 722 49.68 -39.28 1.23
N VAL A 723 48.55 -38.60 1.42
CA VAL A 723 48.10 -38.06 2.72
C VAL A 723 46.76 -38.61 3.21
N ASN A 724 46.06 -39.41 2.39
CA ASN A 724 44.70 -39.92 2.62
C ASN A 724 43.67 -38.80 2.89
N GLU A 725 43.71 -37.73 2.07
CA GLU A 725 42.81 -36.57 2.19
C GLU A 725 42.10 -36.33 0.86
N THR A 726 40.82 -35.94 0.92
CA THR A 726 40.04 -35.55 -0.27
C THR A 726 39.74 -34.06 -0.20
N THR A 727 40.15 -33.31 -1.22
CA THR A 727 39.73 -31.92 -1.38
C THR A 727 38.39 -31.91 -2.10
N VAL A 728 37.35 -31.38 -1.45
CA VAL A 728 35.99 -31.26 -1.97
C VAL A 728 35.67 -29.80 -2.25
N ARG A 729 35.23 -29.49 -3.47
CA ARG A 729 34.77 -28.17 -3.89
C ARG A 729 33.26 -28.06 -3.67
N ILE A 730 32.88 -27.06 -2.90
CA ILE A 730 31.52 -26.79 -2.46
C ILE A 730 30.99 -25.52 -3.14
N PRO A 731 29.76 -25.52 -3.70
CA PRO A 731 29.30 -24.45 -4.62
C PRO A 731 28.77 -23.19 -3.92
N TYR A 732 29.22 -22.91 -2.69
CA TYR A 732 28.87 -21.70 -1.93
C TYR A 732 30.02 -21.31 -0.99
N LYS A 733 29.94 -20.10 -0.45
CA LYS A 733 30.93 -19.50 0.45
C LYS A 733 30.67 -19.94 1.90
N MET A 734 31.64 -20.60 2.53
CA MET A 734 31.60 -20.97 3.95
C MET A 734 32.47 -20.04 4.80
N ASP A 735 32.11 -19.86 6.06
CA ASP A 735 32.91 -19.08 7.01
C ASP A 735 33.95 -19.99 7.69
N ALA A 736 35.22 -19.83 7.31
CA ALA A 736 36.33 -20.62 7.85
C ALA A 736 36.55 -20.48 9.37
N SER A 737 35.89 -19.51 10.04
CA SER A 737 35.92 -19.38 11.51
C SER A 737 34.93 -20.28 12.25
N LYS A 738 34.02 -20.97 11.54
CA LYS A 738 32.92 -21.77 12.12
C LYS A 738 33.17 -23.27 12.01
N SER A 739 32.68 -24.01 13.00
CA SER A 739 32.69 -25.47 12.98
C SER A 739 31.57 -26.02 12.11
N TYR A 740 31.92 -26.85 11.13
CA TYR A 740 30.98 -27.58 10.29
C TYR A 740 31.20 -29.09 10.44
N GLU A 741 30.13 -29.86 10.29
CA GLU A 741 30.17 -31.32 10.19
C GLU A 741 29.94 -31.75 8.75
N PHE A 742 30.71 -32.74 8.28
CA PHE A 742 30.52 -33.42 7.01
C PHE A 742 30.14 -34.86 7.31
N VAL A 743 28.96 -35.29 6.86
CA VAL A 743 28.34 -36.57 7.22
C VAL A 743 27.87 -37.25 5.94
N ASP A 744 27.99 -38.57 5.79
CA ASP A 744 27.32 -39.26 4.68
C ASP A 744 25.83 -39.55 4.97
N VAL A 745 25.08 -40.03 3.98
CA VAL A 745 23.69 -40.54 4.17
C VAL A 745 23.59 -41.71 5.16
N ASN A 746 24.74 -42.28 5.53
CA ASN A 746 24.96 -43.49 6.29
C ASN A 746 25.49 -43.19 7.71
N GLY A 747 25.43 -41.93 8.16
CA GLY A 747 25.86 -41.50 9.50
C GLY A 747 27.37 -41.44 9.75
N GLY A 748 28.20 -41.77 8.76
CA GLY A 748 29.65 -41.64 8.83
C GLY A 748 30.06 -40.17 8.90
N ILE A 749 30.76 -39.79 9.96
CA ILE A 749 31.24 -38.42 10.20
C ILE A 749 32.69 -38.31 9.69
N TYR A 750 32.98 -37.29 8.89
CA TYR A 750 34.31 -37.03 8.35
C TYR A 750 34.87 -35.72 8.92
N THR A 751 36.17 -35.70 9.22
CA THR A 751 36.80 -34.52 9.83
C THR A 751 37.20 -33.52 8.74
N ILE A 752 36.64 -32.30 8.81
CA ILE A 752 37.09 -31.17 8.00
C ILE A 752 38.39 -30.61 8.61
N LYS A 753 39.47 -30.65 7.83
CA LYS A 753 40.81 -30.23 8.26
C LYS A 753 41.10 -28.75 7.94
N THR A 754 40.68 -28.28 6.78
CA THR A 754 40.82 -26.88 6.34
C THR A 754 39.62 -26.46 5.50
N ILE A 755 39.23 -25.20 5.62
CA ILE A 755 38.20 -24.54 4.81
C ILE A 755 38.87 -23.37 4.09
N THR A 756 38.85 -23.38 2.76
CA THR A 756 39.45 -22.34 1.91
C THR A 756 38.34 -21.69 1.07
N PRO A 757 37.71 -20.61 1.58
CA PRO A 757 36.66 -19.91 0.84
C PRO A 757 37.25 -19.10 -0.32
N SER A 758 36.53 -19.09 -1.42
CA SER A 758 36.75 -18.30 -2.63
C SER A 758 35.51 -17.45 -2.91
N THR A 759 35.50 -16.66 -3.99
CA THR A 759 34.37 -15.75 -4.31
C THR A 759 33.06 -16.50 -4.53
N ASN A 760 33.09 -17.62 -5.24
CA ASN A 760 31.88 -18.35 -5.70
C ASN A 760 31.84 -19.82 -5.26
N HIS A 761 32.80 -20.28 -4.46
CA HIS A 761 32.93 -21.66 -3.99
C HIS A 761 33.80 -21.72 -2.74
N THR A 762 33.79 -22.86 -2.05
CA THR A 762 34.71 -23.16 -0.95
C THR A 762 35.37 -24.50 -1.23
N ASP A 763 36.70 -24.56 -1.13
CA ASP A 763 37.42 -25.83 -1.15
C ASP A 763 37.63 -26.28 0.31
N ILE A 764 37.06 -27.42 0.69
CA ILE A 764 37.29 -28.06 1.99
C ILE A 764 38.23 -29.25 1.83
N VAL A 765 39.14 -29.46 2.77
CA VAL A 765 39.95 -30.68 2.83
C VAL A 765 39.37 -31.58 3.90
N VAL A 766 38.86 -32.74 3.48
CA VAL A 766 38.23 -33.73 4.33
C VAL A 766 39.21 -34.89 4.53
N LYS A 767 39.42 -35.27 5.79
CA LYS A 767 40.15 -36.49 6.16
C LYS A 767 39.14 -37.53 6.67
N GLY A 768 39.17 -38.72 6.07
CA GLY A 768 38.42 -39.87 6.55
C GLY A 768 39.14 -40.53 7.74
N ASP A 769 38.46 -40.61 8.87
CA ASP A 769 38.78 -41.46 10.03
C ASP A 769 37.54 -41.50 10.93
N HIS A 770 37.14 -42.61 11.57
CA HIS A 770 37.70 -42.89 12.89
C HIS A 770 38.06 -44.37 13.20
N PHE A 771 37.59 -45.37 12.42
CA PHE A 771 37.72 -46.78 12.86
C PHE A 771 38.13 -47.84 11.83
N GLN A 772 38.12 -47.58 10.52
CA GLN A 772 38.69 -48.49 9.51
C GLN A 772 39.34 -47.71 8.36
N ALA A 773 40.47 -48.22 7.86
CA ALA A 773 41.33 -47.55 6.88
C ALA A 773 40.82 -47.60 5.42
N ASP A 774 39.54 -47.95 5.20
CA ASP A 774 39.00 -48.38 3.90
C ASP A 774 37.79 -47.53 3.43
N GLN A 775 37.57 -46.35 4.02
CA GLN A 775 36.49 -45.42 3.64
C GLN A 775 37.04 -44.12 3.02
N GLN A 776 37.41 -44.21 1.74
CA GLN A 776 37.55 -43.02 0.88
C GLN A 776 36.16 -42.46 0.54
N LEU A 777 36.06 -41.16 0.23
CA LEU A 777 34.81 -40.59 -0.30
C LEU A 777 34.43 -41.32 -1.59
N LEU A 778 33.17 -41.73 -1.74
CA LEU A 778 32.72 -42.52 -2.88
C LEU A 778 32.26 -41.62 -4.03
N ALA A 779 32.71 -41.92 -5.25
CA ALA A 779 32.16 -41.29 -6.45
C ALA A 779 30.66 -41.66 -6.60
N GLY A 780 29.81 -40.65 -6.78
CA GLY A 780 28.36 -40.77 -6.73
C GLY A 780 27.76 -40.83 -5.32
N GLY A 781 28.59 -40.78 -4.27
CA GLY A 781 28.15 -40.78 -2.88
C GLY A 781 27.41 -39.49 -2.51
N ASN A 782 26.38 -39.61 -1.67
CA ASN A 782 25.62 -38.48 -1.14
C ASN A 782 26.06 -38.17 0.29
N TYR A 783 26.30 -36.90 0.55
CA TYR A 783 26.79 -36.36 1.81
C TYR A 783 25.96 -35.15 2.22
N TYR A 784 25.97 -34.86 3.52
CA TYR A 784 25.40 -33.68 4.14
C TYR A 784 26.51 -32.85 4.76
N ILE A 785 26.40 -31.53 4.64
CA ILE A 785 27.27 -30.57 5.34
C ILE A 785 26.42 -29.53 6.05
N GLY A 786 26.80 -29.12 7.26
CA GLY A 786 26.06 -28.14 8.05
C GLY A 786 26.75 -27.77 9.37
N ARG A 787 26.12 -26.93 10.17
CA ARG A 787 26.56 -26.56 11.53
C ARG A 787 25.78 -27.38 12.56
N LYS A 788 26.39 -27.65 13.72
CA LYS A 788 25.62 -28.10 14.88
C LYS A 788 24.75 -26.97 15.42
N PHE A 789 23.55 -27.30 15.89
CA PHE A 789 22.74 -26.43 16.75
C PHE A 789 22.53 -27.13 18.09
N THR A 790 22.29 -26.37 19.16
CA THR A 790 22.01 -26.94 20.49
C THR A 790 20.53 -26.80 20.80
N MET A 791 19.83 -27.93 20.90
CA MET A 791 18.50 -27.99 21.50
C MET A 791 18.63 -27.89 23.02
N MET A 792 17.76 -27.09 23.65
CA MET A 792 17.65 -27.02 25.11
C MET A 792 16.18 -27.03 25.54
N ALA A 793 15.86 -27.89 26.51
CA ALA A 793 14.65 -27.79 27.32
C ALA A 793 15.02 -27.81 28.81
N GLN A 794 14.72 -26.72 29.52
CA GLN A 794 14.80 -26.67 30.98
C GLN A 794 13.47 -27.12 31.58
N LEU A 795 13.49 -28.09 32.49
CA LEU A 795 12.29 -28.51 33.21
C LEU A 795 11.95 -27.53 34.33
N SER A 796 10.67 -27.34 34.61
CA SER A 796 10.23 -26.58 35.78
C SER A 796 10.71 -27.24 37.07
N THR A 797 10.73 -26.48 38.16
CA THR A 797 10.82 -27.07 39.51
C THR A 797 9.66 -28.04 39.73
N GLN A 798 9.95 -29.15 40.41
CA GLN A 798 9.01 -30.28 40.52
C GLN A 798 8.27 -30.22 41.86
N PHE A 799 6.95 -30.38 41.83
CA PHE A 799 6.10 -30.34 43.02
C PHE A 799 5.13 -31.51 43.00
N VAL A 800 4.90 -32.14 44.16
CA VAL A 800 3.80 -33.10 44.29
C VAL A 800 2.49 -32.31 44.30
N ARG A 801 1.52 -32.76 43.50
CA ARG A 801 0.17 -32.17 43.45
C ARG A 801 -0.84 -33.17 44.02
N GLY A 802 -1.82 -32.64 44.75
CA GLY A 802 -2.91 -33.42 45.32
C GLY A 802 -3.94 -33.85 44.27
N ARG A 803 -5.00 -34.53 44.72
CA ARG A 803 -6.09 -35.01 43.85
C ARG A 803 -6.76 -33.88 43.05
N ASP A 804 -6.79 -32.68 43.63
CA ASP A 804 -7.38 -31.48 43.04
C ASP A 804 -6.37 -30.65 42.21
N ASN A 805 -5.24 -31.24 41.81
CA ASN A 805 -4.15 -30.62 41.05
C ASN A 805 -3.45 -29.42 41.74
N ASN A 806 -3.77 -29.14 43.00
CA ASN A 806 -3.10 -28.12 43.81
C ASN A 806 -1.73 -28.63 44.33
N PRO A 807 -0.67 -27.79 44.37
CA PRO A 807 0.60 -28.14 45.00
C PRO A 807 0.42 -28.53 46.47
N MET A 808 1.07 -29.63 46.89
CA MET A 808 1.08 -30.07 48.28
C MET A 808 2.33 -29.53 49.01
N GLU A 809 2.15 -28.94 50.18
CA GLU A 809 3.25 -28.44 51.00
C GLU A 809 4.10 -29.61 51.56
N GLY A 810 5.41 -29.56 51.33
CA GLY A 810 6.33 -30.57 51.82
C GLY A 810 7.68 -30.51 51.12
N ILE A 811 8.61 -31.34 51.59
CA ILE A 811 9.96 -31.43 51.03
C ILE A 811 10.01 -32.59 50.03
N LEU A 812 10.17 -32.29 48.75
CA LEU A 812 10.45 -33.28 47.71
C LEU A 812 11.97 -33.43 47.51
N ASN A 813 12.51 -34.60 47.84
CA ASN A 813 13.88 -34.99 47.54
C ASN A 813 13.88 -35.90 46.30
N LEU A 814 14.39 -35.38 45.18
CA LEU A 814 14.50 -36.07 43.90
C LEU A 814 15.58 -37.17 43.97
N ALA A 815 15.37 -38.28 43.25
CA ALA A 815 16.29 -39.41 43.22
C ALA A 815 16.70 -39.78 41.79
N SER A 816 15.72 -40.07 40.92
CA SER A 816 15.96 -40.42 39.52
C SER A 816 14.84 -39.94 38.60
N MET A 817 15.17 -39.76 37.33
CA MET A 817 14.23 -39.43 36.27
C MET A 817 14.33 -40.50 35.19
N VAL A 818 13.19 -40.97 34.71
CA VAL A 818 13.09 -41.85 33.54
C VAL A 818 12.54 -41.01 32.39
N THR A 819 13.29 -40.93 31.30
CA THR A 819 12.84 -40.29 30.07
C THR A 819 12.58 -41.36 29.03
N ARG A 820 11.33 -41.49 28.59
CA ARG A 820 10.95 -42.39 27.49
C ARG A 820 11.01 -41.63 26.18
N HIS A 821 11.60 -42.25 25.18
CA HIS A 821 11.86 -41.64 23.89
C HIS A 821 11.44 -42.58 22.75
N TYR A 822 11.24 -42.03 21.55
CA TYR A 822 10.74 -42.76 20.38
C TYR A 822 11.42 -42.25 19.10
N ASN A 823 12.09 -43.12 18.34
CA ASN A 823 12.95 -42.72 17.23
C ASN A 823 13.90 -41.59 17.64
N THR A 824 14.74 -41.86 18.65
CA THR A 824 15.64 -40.88 19.26
C THR A 824 17.06 -41.41 19.28
N GLY A 825 18.01 -40.58 18.85
CA GLY A 825 19.43 -40.84 19.05
C GLY A 825 19.96 -40.18 20.32
N ASP A 826 21.23 -39.78 20.29
CA ASP A 826 21.95 -39.39 21.50
C ASP A 826 21.43 -38.05 22.07
N TYR A 827 21.37 -37.97 23.41
CA TYR A 827 21.00 -36.75 24.13
C TYR A 827 21.50 -36.76 25.58
N ASP A 828 21.61 -35.57 26.16
CA ASP A 828 22.16 -35.37 27.50
C ASP A 828 21.12 -34.84 28.49
N ILE A 829 21.17 -35.37 29.70
CA ILE A 829 20.44 -34.82 30.86
C ILE A 829 21.46 -34.23 31.83
N VAL A 830 21.47 -32.90 31.94
CA VAL A 830 22.40 -32.14 32.80
C VAL A 830 21.67 -31.65 34.05
N VAL A 831 22.30 -31.84 35.21
CA VAL A 831 21.68 -31.60 36.53
C VAL A 831 22.49 -30.60 37.35
N GLN A 832 22.05 -29.34 37.37
CA GLN A 832 22.70 -28.28 38.16
C GLN A 832 22.19 -28.28 39.60
N ARG A 833 23.08 -28.04 40.58
CA ARG A 833 22.76 -28.05 42.01
C ARG A 833 23.24 -26.79 42.72
N ARG A 834 22.40 -26.23 43.59
CA ARG A 834 22.73 -25.04 44.41
C ARG A 834 24.02 -25.27 45.21
N GLY A 835 25.04 -24.46 44.92
CA GLY A 835 26.38 -24.53 45.53
C GLY A 835 27.50 -24.91 44.56
N ARG A 836 27.19 -25.33 43.32
CA ARG A 836 28.14 -25.44 42.19
C ARG A 836 27.50 -24.93 40.89
N PRO A 837 27.07 -23.65 40.82
CA PRO A 837 26.48 -23.11 39.60
C PRO A 837 27.56 -22.84 38.55
N THR A 838 27.33 -23.34 37.34
CA THR A 838 27.93 -22.80 36.11
C THR A 838 27.35 -21.42 35.80
N SER A 839 28.09 -20.55 35.12
CA SER A 839 27.57 -19.24 34.68
C SER A 839 26.54 -19.36 33.56
N SER A 840 26.69 -20.37 32.70
CA SER A 840 25.72 -20.75 31.67
C SER A 840 25.90 -22.23 31.31
N VAL A 841 24.88 -23.05 31.60
CA VAL A 841 24.90 -24.49 31.26
C VAL A 841 25.10 -24.71 29.77
N VAL A 842 24.42 -23.91 28.93
CA VAL A 842 24.48 -24.05 27.46
C VAL A 842 25.87 -23.70 26.93
N THR A 843 26.52 -22.68 27.48
CA THR A 843 27.86 -22.27 27.08
C THR A 843 28.89 -23.33 27.47
N ASP A 844 28.82 -23.81 28.72
CA ASP A 844 29.73 -24.84 29.21
C ASP A 844 29.50 -26.21 28.54
N TYR A 845 28.26 -26.49 28.11
CA TYR A 845 27.90 -27.67 27.31
C TYR A 845 28.49 -27.59 25.89
N LYS A 846 28.27 -26.49 25.17
CA LYS A 846 28.91 -26.22 23.86
C LYS A 846 30.44 -26.28 23.93
N ALA A 847 31.02 -25.89 25.06
CA ALA A 847 32.47 -25.96 25.32
C ALA A 847 32.99 -27.34 25.76
N ASN A 848 32.12 -28.35 25.92
CA ASN A 848 32.44 -29.68 26.46
C ASN A 848 33.21 -29.60 27.80
N SER A 849 32.75 -28.72 28.71
CA SER A 849 33.41 -28.46 29.98
C SER A 849 33.46 -29.69 30.88
N LYS A 850 34.65 -30.00 31.41
CA LYS A 850 34.89 -31.12 32.34
C LYS A 850 34.09 -31.02 33.63
N ASP A 851 33.67 -29.81 34.01
CA ASP A 851 32.89 -29.59 35.21
C ASP A 851 31.45 -30.09 35.06
N LEU A 852 30.87 -30.02 33.84
CA LEU A 852 29.54 -30.54 33.54
C LEU A 852 29.49 -32.06 33.43
N LEU A 853 30.54 -32.72 32.91
CA LEU A 853 30.56 -34.18 32.68
C LEU A 853 30.19 -35.00 33.93
N ASN A 854 30.54 -34.53 35.13
CA ASN A 854 30.20 -35.19 36.40
C ASN A 854 28.72 -35.09 36.80
N TYR A 855 27.94 -34.26 36.09
CA TYR A 855 26.53 -33.95 36.32
C TYR A 855 25.65 -34.24 35.09
N THR A 856 26.25 -34.75 34.01
CA THR A 856 25.58 -35.18 32.78
C THR A 856 25.26 -36.67 32.86
N THR A 857 24.05 -37.05 32.45
CA THR A 857 23.71 -38.43 32.08
C THR A 857 23.40 -38.45 30.59
N THR A 858 24.33 -38.96 29.80
CA THR A 858 24.17 -39.17 28.35
C THR A 858 23.36 -40.44 28.09
N PHE A 859 22.37 -40.34 27.21
CA PHE A 859 21.83 -41.48 26.49
C PHE A 859 22.64 -41.64 25.20
N ALA A 860 23.20 -42.82 25.00
CA ALA A 860 23.80 -43.23 23.74
C ALA A 860 22.94 -44.36 23.17
N ALA A 861 22.39 -44.16 21.98
CA ALA A 861 21.53 -45.15 21.34
C ALA A 861 22.34 -46.41 20.97
N PRO A 862 21.80 -47.62 21.20
CA PRO A 862 22.52 -48.86 20.93
C PRO A 862 22.75 -49.03 19.43
N GLN A 863 23.99 -49.33 19.04
CA GLN A 863 24.32 -49.70 17.68
C GLN A 863 23.63 -51.02 17.29
N VAL A 864 22.97 -51.03 16.13
CA VAL A 864 22.33 -52.22 15.58
C VAL A 864 23.39 -53.10 14.92
N ASP A 865 24.12 -53.88 15.73
CA ASP A 865 25.05 -54.91 15.25
C ASP A 865 24.27 -56.10 14.67
N THR A 866 23.88 -55.99 13.39
CA THR A 866 23.47 -57.13 12.58
C THR A 866 24.69 -57.72 11.89
N PHE A 867 25.04 -58.96 12.28
CA PHE A 867 26.17 -59.77 11.81
C PHE A 867 26.12 -60.16 10.31
N ASN A 868 25.82 -59.23 9.40
CA ASN A 868 25.83 -59.48 7.97
C ASN A 868 26.03 -58.19 7.15
N ASN A 869 27.28 -57.72 7.13
CA ASN A 869 27.85 -56.82 6.10
C ASN A 869 26.89 -55.72 5.57
N SER A 870 26.28 -54.98 6.49
CA SER A 870 25.43 -53.83 6.17
C SER A 870 26.26 -52.55 6.29
N SER A 871 26.09 -51.63 5.35
CA SER A 871 26.58 -50.27 5.51
C SER A 871 26.06 -49.69 6.83
N LEU A 872 26.92 -48.89 7.49
CA LEU A 872 26.48 -48.00 8.55
C LEU A 872 25.24 -47.24 8.06
N ASP A 873 24.19 -47.20 8.85
CA ASP A 873 23.11 -46.22 8.70
C ASP A 873 23.41 -45.08 9.70
N ILE A 874 22.62 -44.00 9.70
CA ILE A 874 22.59 -43.02 10.82
C ILE A 874 22.04 -43.64 12.14
N SER A 875 22.21 -44.95 12.31
CA SER A 875 21.47 -45.91 13.14
C SER A 875 21.77 -45.88 14.63
N ASN A 876 22.43 -44.84 15.15
CA ASN A 876 22.36 -44.52 16.58
C ASN A 876 20.99 -43.88 16.86
N ILE A 877 19.89 -44.61 16.62
CA ILE A 877 18.52 -44.18 16.86
C ILE A 877 17.76 -45.36 17.48
N GLU A 878 17.37 -45.24 18.74
CA GLU A 878 16.51 -46.22 19.39
C GLU A 878 15.04 -45.97 18.98
N TYR A 879 14.39 -47.01 18.45
CA TYR A 879 12.99 -46.94 18.02
C TYR A 879 12.06 -46.63 19.20
N GLN A 880 12.25 -47.29 20.34
CA GLN A 880 11.54 -47.01 21.58
C GLN A 880 12.39 -47.51 22.76
N GLY A 881 12.73 -46.60 23.68
CA GLY A 881 13.57 -46.91 24.83
C GLY A 881 13.30 -46.02 26.04
N GLU A 882 14.08 -46.22 27.11
CA GLU A 882 14.07 -45.36 28.29
C GLU A 882 15.47 -45.13 28.88
N LEU A 883 15.81 -43.86 29.12
CA LEU A 883 17.01 -43.47 29.87
C LEU A 883 16.65 -43.20 31.34
N VAL A 884 17.39 -43.81 32.27
CA VAL A 884 17.31 -43.53 33.72
C VAL A 884 18.48 -42.64 34.17
N SER A 885 18.20 -41.39 34.53
CA SER A 885 19.19 -40.41 34.99
C SER A 885 19.10 -40.10 36.49
N LYS A 886 20.23 -39.66 37.07
CA LYS A 886 20.39 -39.45 38.53
C LYS A 886 20.23 -37.98 38.93
N ILE A 887 18.99 -37.50 38.97
CA ILE A 887 18.62 -36.12 39.33
C ILE A 887 18.64 -35.82 40.85
N MET A 888 19.55 -36.42 41.61
CA MET A 888 19.52 -36.42 43.08
C MET A 888 19.63 -35.00 43.70
N GLY A 889 18.69 -34.63 44.57
CA GLY A 889 18.73 -33.40 45.36
C GLY A 889 17.35 -32.87 45.71
N TYR A 890 17.29 -31.78 46.48
CA TYR A 890 16.01 -31.14 46.81
C TYR A 890 15.45 -30.40 45.59
N SER A 891 14.15 -30.53 45.35
CA SER A 891 13.49 -29.99 44.15
C SER A 891 13.56 -28.45 44.03
N ASP A 892 13.75 -27.74 45.14
CA ASP A 892 13.96 -26.28 45.20
C ASP A 892 15.41 -25.84 44.90
N LYS A 893 16.33 -26.80 44.71
CA LYS A 893 17.79 -26.59 44.60
C LYS A 893 18.43 -27.34 43.43
N VAL A 894 17.63 -27.99 42.60
CA VAL A 894 18.05 -28.75 41.43
C VAL A 894 17.36 -28.20 40.20
N GLU A 895 18.14 -27.87 39.19
CA GLU A 895 17.66 -27.53 37.85
C GLU A 895 18.03 -28.66 36.91
N ILE A 896 17.10 -29.05 36.03
CA ILE A 896 17.25 -30.19 35.14
C ILE A 896 17.12 -29.68 33.71
N TYR A 897 18.15 -29.93 32.91
CA TYR A 897 18.24 -29.55 31.51
C TYR A 897 18.30 -30.81 30.66
N ILE A 898 17.55 -30.80 29.56
CA ILE A 898 17.66 -31.76 28.47
C ILE A 898 18.35 -31.01 27.33
N LEU A 899 19.48 -31.53 26.87
CA LEU A 899 20.34 -30.91 25.87
C LEU A 899 20.66 -31.91 24.76
N SER A 900 20.84 -31.41 23.55
CA SER A 900 21.38 -32.20 22.44
C SER A 900 22.03 -31.27 21.42
N ASP A 901 23.30 -31.52 21.09
CA ASP A 901 24.01 -30.96 19.93
C ASP A 901 24.37 -32.05 18.90
N TYR A 902 23.75 -33.23 19.03
CA TYR A 902 23.96 -34.39 18.17
C TYR A 902 23.16 -34.25 16.87
N MET A 903 23.70 -34.79 15.77
CA MET A 903 23.04 -34.82 14.46
C MET A 903 21.84 -35.78 14.38
N THR A 904 21.53 -36.52 15.44
CA THR A 904 20.40 -37.45 15.51
C THR A 904 19.12 -36.76 16.01
N PRO A 905 17.92 -37.27 15.66
CA PRO A 905 16.67 -36.72 16.19
C PRO A 905 16.53 -36.93 17.70
N LEU A 906 15.90 -35.97 18.39
CA LEU A 906 15.51 -36.06 19.81
C LEU A 906 13.99 -35.94 19.95
N ASN A 907 13.34 -37.02 20.37
CA ASN A 907 11.89 -37.12 20.53
C ASN A 907 11.53 -37.77 21.89
N ILE A 908 11.34 -36.95 22.93
CA ILE A 908 10.91 -37.41 24.25
C ILE A 908 9.39 -37.48 24.31
N THR A 909 8.86 -38.65 24.66
CA THR A 909 7.41 -38.92 24.70
C THR A 909 6.84 -38.86 26.12
N ASN A 910 7.65 -39.14 27.14
CA ASN A 910 7.22 -39.14 28.54
C ASN A 910 8.40 -38.89 29.48
N ILE A 911 8.16 -38.22 30.61
CA ILE A 911 9.12 -38.00 31.69
C ILE A 911 8.47 -38.44 33.01
N GLU A 912 9.09 -39.42 33.68
CA GLU A 912 8.65 -39.96 34.98
C GLU A 912 9.71 -39.64 36.04
N ILE A 913 9.36 -38.86 37.07
CA ILE A 913 10.29 -38.42 38.12
C ILE A 913 10.01 -39.17 39.43
N LYS A 914 11.06 -39.76 40.01
CA LYS A 914 11.03 -40.53 41.25
C LYS A 914 11.76 -39.78 42.35
N GLY A 915 11.09 -39.60 43.47
CA GLY A 915 11.62 -38.90 44.65
C GLY A 915 10.91 -39.31 45.94
N LYS A 916 11.47 -38.91 47.07
CA LYS A 916 10.87 -39.05 48.39
C LYS A 916 10.22 -37.73 48.77
N PHE A 917 8.88 -37.70 48.80
CA PHE A 917 8.13 -36.58 49.35
C PHE A 917 7.91 -36.78 50.85
N LYS A 918 8.29 -35.79 51.67
CA LYS A 918 7.91 -35.72 53.07
C LYS A 918 7.00 -34.52 53.27
N GLN A 919 5.71 -34.79 53.46
CA GLN A 919 4.72 -33.77 53.76
C GLN A 919 5.00 -33.14 55.12
N THR A 920 4.96 -31.81 55.20
CA THR A 920 5.17 -31.05 56.44
C THR A 920 3.84 -30.67 57.10
N TYR A 921 3.04 -31.68 57.49
CA TYR A 921 1.95 -31.44 58.43
C TYR A 921 2.49 -31.34 59.85
N SER A 922 2.55 -30.12 60.37
CA SER A 922 2.45 -29.88 61.82
C SER A 922 0.99 -29.67 62.16
N SER A 923 0.30 -30.73 62.60
CA SER A 923 -1.01 -30.58 63.23
C SER A 923 -0.84 -29.99 64.64
N VAL A 924 -0.89 -28.67 64.74
CA VAL A 924 -1.20 -27.98 66.00
C VAL A 924 -2.45 -27.16 65.75
N LEU A 925 -3.55 -27.61 66.37
CA LEU A 925 -4.73 -26.80 66.64
C LEU A 925 -4.42 -25.81 67.77
#